data_AF-A0A1B9IXE0-F1
#
_entry.id   AF-A0A1B9IXE0-F1
#
_cell.length_a   1.000
_cell.length_b   1.000
_cell.length_c   1.000
_cell.angle_alpha   90.00
_cell.angle_beta   90.00
_cell.angle_gamma   90.00
#
_symmetry.space_group_name_H-M   'P 1'
#
loop_
_entity.id
_entity.type
_entity.pdbx_description
1 polymer ?
#
loop_
_entity_poly.entity_id
_entity_poly.type
_entity_poly.pdbx_seq_one_letter_code
_entity_poly.pdbx_strand_id
1 'polypeptide(L)'
;MIRINAIPLIASRTFLPRLPRTVRQYTSYNVAVAGLTESQEEFRNVVHDFAQKEIAPRAEEIDKTNHLPEDIFPKLGEMGLLGVTVPEKWGGLGLGYLEHTIAMEELSRASASIALSYGAHSNLMVNQLNRWGTDDQKSEYLPKLLSGEHIGSLAMSEPNAGSDVVSMRTKAELKGGKWILNGSKCWITNAPVSSTFLIYAKSDTSVAPSKGMTAFLVERGFKGFEVGEKLDKFGMRGSPTAELFFDNVEIPEENVLGQVGKGASVLMSGLDLERLVLSGGPLGIMQAALNLTLDYTHERKQFGKKIGTFQLIQGKLADVYTKLSASRSYVYAVARACDAGKVSRQDCAGAILYSSDRAVEVAMEAQQCLGGNGYINDYPAGRLLRDSRLYTVGAGTQEIRRMLIGRGFNELATAEDIRAYNDATINGGVRGLFYGIGLSLPTHYILNSRVTAYRNLPSPAKAFGFVMLIVPCMTITAEKSGEAFTRSQYEGVAKRELDKEAQIEHERWQSLSSVQKLGDWARRHKYGLVGASWVGSLGVAWALVNRNKHQTTSQKVVQARMWAQGLTVGLLMASALLTGFDSSKTEDPRTPHEDHTWRAILESDPHLNEEERKRLHEIKRAVVDRKEQLVKEASNSVSK
;
A
#
# COMPACT_ATOMS: atom_id res chain seq x y z
N MET A 1 -43.00 72.79 -32.08
CA MET A 1 -41.53 72.88 -32.21
C MET A 1 -40.94 71.50 -32.00
N ILE A 2 -40.39 70.96 -33.09
CA ILE A 2 -39.35 69.91 -33.23
C ILE A 2 -39.28 68.80 -32.16
N ARG A 3 -39.75 67.60 -32.53
CA ARG A 3 -39.42 66.32 -31.88
C ARG A 3 -37.96 65.97 -32.18
N ILE A 4 -37.14 65.82 -31.14
CA ILE A 4 -35.78 65.28 -31.22
C ILE A 4 -35.85 63.80 -30.83
N ASN A 5 -35.47 62.93 -31.78
CA ASN A 5 -35.33 61.50 -31.59
C ASN A 5 -34.10 61.18 -30.72
N ALA A 6 -34.27 60.21 -29.81
CA ALA A 6 -33.20 59.64 -29.01
C ALA A 6 -32.23 58.80 -29.87
N ILE A 7 -30.93 59.01 -29.67
CA ILE A 7 -29.83 58.18 -30.18
C ILE A 7 -29.26 57.40 -28.98
N PRO A 8 -29.02 56.08 -29.09
CA PRO A 8 -28.46 55.30 -27.98
C PRO A 8 -26.96 55.53 -27.83
N LEU A 9 -26.50 55.70 -26.59
CA LEU A 9 -25.07 55.73 -26.24
C LEU A 9 -24.42 54.36 -26.52
N ILE A 10 -23.55 54.30 -27.52
CA ILE A 10 -22.59 53.23 -27.70
C ILE A 10 -21.42 53.48 -26.74
N ALA A 11 -21.39 52.75 -25.62
CA ALA A 11 -20.20 52.69 -24.77
C ALA A 11 -19.20 51.74 -25.44
N SER A 12 -18.22 52.30 -26.15
CA SER A 12 -17.06 51.54 -26.65
C SER A 12 -16.26 51.01 -25.47
N ARG A 13 -16.37 49.71 -25.16
CA ARG A 13 -15.39 49.01 -24.32
C ARG A 13 -14.11 48.89 -25.15
N THR A 14 -13.20 49.84 -24.97
CA THR A 14 -11.80 49.69 -25.36
C THR A 14 -11.21 48.50 -24.60
N PHE A 15 -11.03 47.38 -25.32
CA PHE A 15 -10.21 46.26 -24.88
C PHE A 15 -8.76 46.76 -24.77
N LEU A 16 -8.32 47.09 -23.56
CA LEU A 16 -6.90 47.21 -23.28
C LEU A 16 -6.25 45.84 -23.51
N PRO A 17 -5.14 45.75 -24.25
CA PRO A 17 -4.39 44.51 -24.36
C PRO A 17 -3.91 44.10 -22.96
N ARG A 18 -4.23 42.86 -22.55
CA ARG A 18 -3.69 42.26 -21.31
C ARG A 18 -2.17 42.22 -21.45
N LEU A 19 -1.46 43.09 -20.72
CA LEU A 19 -0.02 42.96 -20.53
C LEU A 19 0.29 41.55 -19.97
N PRO A 20 1.36 40.88 -20.42
CA PRO A 20 1.78 39.63 -19.83
C PRO A 20 2.13 39.90 -18.37
N ARG A 21 1.30 39.40 -17.45
CA ARG A 21 1.60 39.46 -16.02
C ARG A 21 2.91 38.70 -15.81
N THR A 22 3.96 39.38 -15.39
CA THR A 22 5.15 38.76 -14.79
C THR A 22 4.70 38.05 -13.51
N VAL A 23 4.27 36.79 -13.65
CA VAL A 23 3.91 35.91 -12.54
C VAL A 23 5.20 35.67 -11.76
N ARG A 24 5.25 36.04 -10.48
CA ARG A 24 6.24 35.47 -9.57
C ARG A 24 5.99 33.97 -9.56
N GLN A 25 6.82 33.18 -10.26
CA GLN A 25 6.76 31.73 -10.15
C GLN A 25 7.25 31.34 -8.74
N TYR A 26 6.33 31.23 -7.80
CA TYR A 26 6.58 30.45 -6.59
C TYR A 26 6.74 29.00 -7.02
N THR A 27 7.97 28.54 -7.24
CA THR A 27 8.20 27.10 -7.43
C THR A 27 8.17 26.43 -6.06
N SER A 28 7.11 25.67 -5.79
CA SER A 28 7.04 24.79 -4.63
C SER A 28 7.72 23.44 -4.88
N TYR A 29 8.35 23.26 -6.04
CA TYR A 29 9.00 22.02 -6.42
C TYR A 29 10.37 21.94 -5.75
N ASN A 30 10.52 21.06 -4.77
CA ASN A 30 11.79 20.84 -4.09
C ASN A 30 12.52 19.65 -4.73
N VAL A 31 13.51 19.95 -5.57
CA VAL A 31 14.29 18.96 -6.34
C VAL A 31 15.05 18.01 -5.42
N ALA A 32 15.67 18.54 -4.36
CA ALA A 32 16.42 17.73 -3.39
C ALA A 32 15.50 16.72 -2.67
N VAL A 33 14.29 17.13 -2.29
CA VAL A 33 13.29 16.23 -1.65
C VAL A 33 12.70 15.23 -2.65
N ALA A 34 12.52 15.62 -3.91
CA ALA A 34 12.15 14.69 -4.98
C ALA A 34 13.25 13.63 -5.24
N GLY A 35 14.49 13.94 -4.86
CA GLY A 35 15.65 13.06 -5.00
C GLY A 35 16.02 12.86 -6.46
N LEU A 36 16.01 13.95 -7.24
CA LEU A 36 16.41 13.93 -8.65
C LEU A 36 17.93 14.14 -8.76
N THR A 37 18.54 13.48 -9.74
CA THR A 37 19.88 13.83 -10.21
C THR A 37 19.86 15.13 -11.00
N GLU A 38 21.03 15.72 -11.26
CA GLU A 38 21.15 16.92 -12.11
C GLU A 38 20.57 16.68 -13.52
N SER A 39 20.85 15.51 -14.12
CA SER A 39 20.30 15.12 -15.43
C SER A 39 18.77 14.98 -15.41
N GLN A 40 18.19 14.45 -14.33
CA GLN A 40 16.75 14.33 -14.16
C GLN A 40 16.07 15.67 -13.91
N GLU A 41 16.75 16.58 -13.20
CA GLU A 41 16.29 17.96 -13.03
C GLU A 41 16.32 18.71 -14.37
N GLU A 42 17.39 18.58 -15.15
CA GLU A 42 17.48 19.16 -16.49
C GLU A 42 16.39 18.63 -17.41
N PHE A 43 16.22 17.30 -17.46
CA PHE A 43 15.12 16.66 -18.20
C PHE A 43 13.76 17.22 -17.79
N ARG A 44 13.50 17.28 -16.47
CA ARG A 44 12.25 17.87 -15.93
C ARG A 44 12.06 19.31 -16.42
N ASN A 45 13.09 20.14 -16.34
CA ASN A 45 13.01 21.56 -16.72
C ASN A 45 12.72 21.72 -18.22
N VAL A 46 13.35 20.92 -19.08
CA VAL A 46 13.08 20.92 -20.52
C VAL A 46 11.63 20.55 -20.82
N VAL A 47 11.10 19.49 -20.17
CA VAL A 47 9.68 19.11 -20.34
C VAL A 47 8.74 20.18 -19.78
N HIS A 48 9.08 20.75 -18.63
CA HIS A 48 8.30 21.82 -18.00
C HIS A 48 8.17 23.03 -18.92
N ASP A 49 9.29 23.53 -19.45
CA ASP A 49 9.34 24.71 -20.31
C ASP A 49 8.56 24.50 -21.60
N PHE A 50 8.71 23.32 -22.22
CA PHE A 50 7.88 22.93 -23.36
C PHE A 50 6.40 22.92 -23.00
N ALA A 51 6.02 22.27 -21.90
CA ALA A 51 4.62 22.16 -21.49
C ALA A 51 4.00 23.54 -21.18
N GLN A 52 4.74 24.45 -20.55
CA GLN A 52 4.27 25.82 -20.27
C GLN A 52 4.15 26.66 -21.54
N LYS A 53 5.02 26.44 -22.54
CA LYS A 53 5.01 27.20 -23.79
C LYS A 53 3.97 26.70 -24.79
N GLU A 54 3.91 25.38 -25.01
CA GLU A 54 3.19 24.77 -26.13
C GLU A 54 1.81 24.21 -25.74
N ILE A 55 1.61 23.84 -24.46
CA ILE A 55 0.40 23.14 -23.99
C ILE A 55 -0.45 24.02 -23.07
N ALA A 56 0.13 24.57 -22.01
CA ALA A 56 -0.60 25.30 -20.97
C ALA A 56 -1.49 26.44 -21.51
N PRO A 57 -1.06 27.25 -22.51
CA PRO A 57 -1.89 28.33 -23.06
C PRO A 57 -3.14 27.83 -23.80
N ARG A 58 -3.16 26.56 -24.21
CA ARG A 58 -4.24 25.95 -25.02
C ARG A 58 -5.17 25.07 -24.18
N ALA A 59 -4.79 24.78 -22.93
CA ALA A 59 -5.46 23.78 -22.09
C ALA A 59 -6.94 24.09 -21.82
N GLU A 60 -7.32 25.36 -21.75
CA GLU A 60 -8.72 25.77 -21.59
C GLU A 60 -9.55 25.45 -22.85
N GLU A 61 -9.05 25.86 -24.02
CA GLU A 61 -9.74 25.63 -25.29
C GLU A 61 -9.83 24.13 -25.62
N ILE A 62 -8.78 23.36 -25.32
CA ILE A 62 -8.75 21.90 -25.48
C ILE A 62 -9.86 21.23 -24.66
N ASP A 63 -10.06 21.64 -23.41
CA ASP A 63 -11.10 21.10 -22.54
C ASP A 63 -12.51 21.50 -23.02
N LYS A 64 -12.68 22.77 -23.38
CA LYS A 64 -13.95 23.33 -23.84
C LYS A 64 -14.44 22.70 -25.15
N THR A 65 -13.56 22.61 -26.14
CA THR A 65 -13.86 22.03 -27.46
C THR A 65 -13.84 20.51 -27.45
N ASN A 66 -13.27 19.90 -26.39
CA ASN A 66 -13.00 18.48 -26.34
C ASN A 66 -12.26 18.03 -27.61
N HIS A 67 -11.17 18.69 -27.97
CA HIS A 67 -10.39 18.40 -29.18
C HIS A 67 -8.90 18.25 -28.84
N LEU A 68 -8.26 17.22 -29.41
CA LEU A 68 -6.82 17.00 -29.30
C LEU A 68 -6.15 17.70 -30.47
N PRO A 69 -5.28 18.69 -30.25
CA PRO A 69 -4.63 19.34 -31.37
C PRO A 69 -3.60 18.44 -32.05
N GLU A 70 -3.63 18.42 -33.38
CA GLU A 70 -2.85 17.52 -34.24
C GLU A 70 -1.34 17.75 -34.14
N ASP A 71 -0.91 18.98 -33.83
CA ASP A 71 0.51 19.37 -33.75
C ASP A 71 1.22 18.87 -32.49
N ILE A 72 0.48 18.42 -31.46
CA ILE A 72 1.07 18.07 -30.17
C ILE A 72 1.93 16.81 -30.26
N PHE A 73 1.47 15.75 -30.94
CA PHE A 73 2.21 14.50 -31.02
C PHE A 73 3.53 14.62 -31.80
N PRO A 74 3.56 15.25 -33.00
CA PRO A 74 4.81 15.54 -33.69
C PRO A 74 5.80 16.32 -32.83
N LYS A 75 5.37 17.36 -32.12
CA LYS A 75 6.23 18.12 -31.19
C LYS A 75 6.79 17.28 -30.04
N LEU A 76 5.98 16.38 -29.48
CA LEU A 76 6.44 15.44 -28.45
C LEU A 76 7.46 14.44 -29.03
N GLY A 77 7.29 14.03 -30.29
CA GLY A 77 8.22 13.17 -31.02
C GLY A 77 9.57 13.85 -31.30
N GLU A 78 9.55 15.13 -31.72
CA GLU A 78 10.75 15.95 -31.92
C GLU A 78 11.60 16.07 -30.64
N MET A 79 10.96 16.07 -29.47
CA MET A 79 11.64 16.06 -28.17
C MET A 79 12.09 14.66 -27.71
N GLY A 80 11.69 13.59 -28.41
CA GLY A 80 11.93 12.20 -28.01
C GLY A 80 11.02 11.68 -26.88
N LEU A 81 10.05 12.47 -26.42
CA LEU A 81 9.21 12.11 -25.27
C LEU A 81 8.28 10.92 -25.53
N LEU A 82 7.96 10.62 -26.79
CA LEU A 82 7.15 9.46 -27.15
C LEU A 82 7.87 8.11 -26.95
N GLY A 83 9.21 8.14 -26.82
CA GLY A 83 10.07 6.96 -26.70
C GLY A 83 10.99 6.97 -25.49
N VAL A 84 10.58 7.56 -24.36
CA VAL A 84 11.45 7.72 -23.16
C VAL A 84 12.12 6.41 -22.74
N THR A 85 11.34 5.32 -22.64
CA THR A 85 11.83 4.00 -22.20
C THR A 85 12.26 3.08 -23.34
N VAL A 86 12.22 3.57 -24.58
CA VAL A 86 12.64 2.80 -25.75
C VAL A 86 14.16 2.95 -25.92
N PRO A 87 14.92 1.86 -26.13
CA PRO A 87 16.36 1.93 -26.36
C PRO A 87 16.73 2.80 -27.58
N GLU A 88 17.88 3.47 -27.51
CA GLU A 88 18.39 4.31 -28.60
C GLU A 88 18.51 3.57 -29.94
N LYS A 89 18.80 2.26 -29.93
CA LYS A 89 18.85 1.45 -31.16
C LYS A 89 17.54 1.45 -31.97
N TRP A 90 16.42 1.79 -31.33
CA TRP A 90 15.10 1.90 -31.94
C TRP A 90 14.62 3.35 -32.05
N GLY A 91 15.49 4.34 -31.79
CA GLY A 91 15.18 5.77 -31.88
C GLY A 91 14.56 6.39 -30.63
N GLY A 92 14.59 5.68 -29.48
CA GLY A 92 14.13 6.23 -28.20
C GLY A 92 15.26 6.88 -27.39
N LEU A 93 14.93 7.31 -26.16
CA LEU A 93 15.90 7.97 -25.26
C LEU A 93 16.66 7.00 -24.34
N GLY A 94 16.24 5.74 -24.24
CA GLY A 94 16.87 4.73 -23.39
C GLY A 94 16.84 5.06 -21.88
N LEU A 95 15.91 5.89 -21.43
CA LEU A 95 15.76 6.32 -20.03
C LEU A 95 14.84 5.40 -19.22
N GLY A 96 14.69 5.69 -17.93
CA GLY A 96 13.88 4.93 -17.00
C GLY A 96 12.40 5.35 -16.94
N TYR A 97 11.64 4.59 -16.16
CA TYR A 97 10.27 4.92 -15.78
C TYR A 97 10.20 6.13 -14.85
N LEU A 98 11.27 6.49 -14.12
CA LEU A 98 11.31 7.75 -13.38
C LEU A 98 11.22 8.95 -14.33
N GLU A 99 12.06 9.04 -15.36
CA GLU A 99 11.99 10.11 -16.36
C GLU A 99 10.65 10.09 -17.10
N HIS A 100 10.11 8.91 -17.41
CA HIS A 100 8.77 8.80 -18.01
C HIS A 100 7.67 9.35 -17.10
N THR A 101 7.77 9.09 -15.79
CA THR A 101 6.83 9.60 -14.78
C THR A 101 6.98 11.12 -14.59
N ILE A 102 8.21 11.65 -14.63
CA ILE A 102 8.48 13.10 -14.61
C ILE A 102 7.84 13.78 -15.81
N ALA A 103 8.00 13.20 -17.01
CA ALA A 103 7.37 13.74 -18.22
C ALA A 103 5.84 13.75 -18.10
N MET A 104 5.25 12.66 -17.61
CA MET A 104 3.82 12.58 -17.33
C MET A 104 3.38 13.66 -16.32
N GLU A 105 4.13 13.90 -15.26
CA GLU A 105 3.84 14.94 -14.26
C GLU A 105 3.84 16.35 -14.84
N GLU A 106 4.90 16.74 -15.56
CA GLU A 106 5.03 18.10 -16.08
C GLU A 106 4.03 18.39 -17.22
N LEU A 107 3.74 17.39 -18.08
CA LEU A 107 2.68 17.52 -19.08
C LEU A 107 1.30 17.64 -18.41
N SER A 108 1.04 16.87 -17.35
CA SER A 108 -0.25 16.91 -16.64
C SER A 108 -0.48 18.21 -15.89
N ARG A 109 0.61 18.85 -15.44
CA ARG A 109 0.58 20.19 -14.84
C ARG A 109 0.10 21.25 -15.83
N ALA A 110 0.40 21.10 -17.12
CA ALA A 110 -0.08 21.98 -18.18
C ALA A 110 -1.50 21.61 -18.65
N SER A 111 -1.72 20.34 -19.01
CA SER A 111 -3.03 19.80 -19.38
C SER A 111 -3.08 18.29 -19.13
N ALA A 112 -3.87 17.88 -18.14
CA ALA A 112 -4.03 16.47 -17.79
C ALA A 112 -4.61 15.62 -18.94
N SER A 113 -5.46 16.21 -19.80
CA SER A 113 -6.02 15.49 -20.95
C SER A 113 -4.98 15.20 -22.03
N ILE A 114 -4.09 16.15 -22.31
CA ILE A 114 -2.95 15.93 -23.22
C ILE A 114 -2.01 14.87 -22.64
N ALA A 115 -1.72 14.97 -21.34
CA ALA A 115 -0.87 13.99 -20.67
C ALA A 115 -1.49 12.59 -20.63
N LEU A 116 -2.81 12.45 -20.51
CA LEU A 116 -3.49 11.16 -20.62
C LEU A 116 -3.31 10.55 -22.02
N SER A 117 -3.49 11.34 -23.08
CA SER A 117 -3.22 10.89 -24.45
C SER A 117 -1.76 10.49 -24.64
N TYR A 118 -0.84 11.27 -24.08
CA TYR A 118 0.59 10.95 -24.05
C TYR A 118 0.89 9.64 -23.33
N GLY A 119 0.33 9.42 -22.13
CA GLY A 119 0.55 8.19 -21.35
C GLY A 119 -0.02 6.95 -22.04
N ALA A 120 -1.19 7.08 -22.67
CA ALA A 120 -1.78 6.01 -23.49
C ALA A 120 -0.87 5.64 -24.67
N HIS A 121 -0.29 6.64 -25.36
CA HIS A 121 0.65 6.38 -26.45
C HIS A 121 1.97 5.80 -25.93
N SER A 122 2.70 6.56 -25.12
CA SER A 122 4.11 6.30 -24.77
C SER A 122 4.27 5.09 -23.85
N ASN A 123 3.29 4.80 -22.99
CA ASN A 123 3.34 3.63 -22.11
C ASN A 123 2.43 2.50 -22.58
N LEU A 124 1.14 2.73 -22.85
CA LEU A 124 0.25 1.60 -23.15
C LEU A 124 0.56 0.97 -24.51
N MET A 125 0.86 1.77 -25.52
CA MET A 125 1.25 1.26 -26.84
C MET A 125 2.77 1.04 -26.91
N VAL A 126 3.56 2.11 -26.86
CA VAL A 126 5.00 2.08 -27.18
C VAL A 126 5.79 1.19 -26.21
N ASN A 127 5.60 1.34 -24.89
CA ASN A 127 6.32 0.49 -23.93
C ASN A 127 5.93 -1.00 -24.05
N GLN A 128 4.66 -1.33 -24.32
CA GLN A 128 4.26 -2.73 -24.52
C GLN A 128 4.88 -3.33 -25.79
N LEU A 129 4.90 -2.58 -26.89
CA LEU A 129 5.57 -2.98 -28.12
C LEU A 129 7.08 -3.13 -27.91
N ASN A 130 7.72 -2.22 -27.18
CA ASN A 130 9.15 -2.30 -26.87
C ASN A 130 9.49 -3.55 -26.04
N ARG A 131 8.63 -3.93 -25.09
CA ARG A 131 8.86 -5.08 -24.20
C ARG A 131 8.57 -6.42 -24.86
N TRP A 132 7.53 -6.50 -25.69
CA TRP A 132 7.00 -7.77 -26.18
C TRP A 132 7.08 -7.95 -27.70
N GLY A 133 7.43 -6.89 -28.43
CA GLY A 133 7.59 -6.96 -29.88
C GLY A 133 8.82 -7.76 -30.30
N THR A 134 8.71 -8.41 -31.45
CA THR A 134 9.88 -8.92 -32.18
C THR A 134 10.71 -7.75 -32.73
N ASP A 135 11.93 -8.03 -33.18
CA ASP A 135 12.76 -6.99 -33.82
C ASP A 135 12.12 -6.47 -35.12
N ASP A 136 11.43 -7.31 -35.87
CA ASP A 136 10.68 -6.90 -37.08
C ASP A 136 9.51 -5.97 -36.73
N GLN A 137 8.69 -6.34 -35.74
CA GLN A 137 7.59 -5.49 -35.25
C GLN A 137 8.12 -4.16 -34.71
N LYS A 138 9.25 -4.16 -34.00
CA LYS A 138 9.85 -2.92 -33.50
C LYS A 138 10.35 -2.03 -34.63
N SER A 139 11.02 -2.62 -35.62
CA SER A 139 11.52 -1.91 -36.80
C SER A 139 10.38 -1.28 -37.61
N GLU A 140 9.25 -1.98 -37.72
CA GLU A 140 8.09 -1.53 -38.48
C GLU A 140 7.31 -0.41 -37.77
N TYR A 141 6.96 -0.62 -36.50
CA TYR A 141 5.99 0.24 -35.82
C TYR A 141 6.63 1.37 -35.00
N LEU A 142 7.78 1.15 -34.35
CA LEU A 142 8.36 2.16 -33.44
C LEU A 142 8.70 3.47 -34.16
N PRO A 143 9.38 3.52 -35.32
CA PRO A 143 9.81 4.79 -35.91
C PRO A 143 8.66 5.79 -36.10
N LYS A 144 7.50 5.34 -36.59
CA LYS A 144 6.32 6.20 -36.80
C LYS A 144 5.60 6.58 -35.52
N LEU A 145 5.61 5.68 -34.52
CA LEU A 145 5.07 6.00 -33.20
C LEU A 145 5.94 7.02 -32.48
N LEU A 146 7.26 6.86 -32.53
CA LEU A 146 8.23 7.74 -31.86
C LEU A 146 8.31 9.12 -32.49
N SER A 147 8.13 9.25 -33.82
CA SER A 147 8.05 10.55 -34.49
C SER A 147 6.75 11.31 -34.21
N GLY A 148 5.70 10.62 -33.73
CA GLY A 148 4.37 11.18 -33.57
C GLY A 148 3.54 11.25 -34.85
N GLU A 149 4.04 10.69 -35.97
CA GLU A 149 3.27 10.51 -37.21
C GLU A 149 2.09 9.57 -36.99
N HIS A 150 2.31 8.50 -36.24
CA HIS A 150 1.27 7.57 -35.80
C HIS A 150 0.96 7.77 -34.33
N ILE A 151 -0.31 7.68 -33.95
CA ILE A 151 -0.73 7.65 -32.54
C ILE A 151 -1.17 6.24 -32.15
N GLY A 152 -0.65 5.76 -31.02
CA GLY A 152 -0.98 4.46 -30.44
C GLY A 152 -2.16 4.45 -29.48
N SER A 153 -2.91 3.35 -29.50
CA SER A 153 -3.97 3.01 -28.54
C SER A 153 -3.79 1.59 -28.00
N LEU A 154 -4.21 1.34 -26.76
CA LEU A 154 -4.35 -0.01 -26.21
C LEU A 154 -5.83 -0.29 -25.93
N ALA A 155 -6.33 -1.44 -26.37
CA ALA A 155 -7.72 -1.86 -26.20
C ALA A 155 -7.85 -3.19 -25.46
N MET A 156 -8.21 -3.10 -24.18
CA MET A 156 -8.51 -4.26 -23.33
C MET A 156 -9.98 -4.30 -22.89
N SER A 157 -10.54 -3.15 -22.51
CA SER A 157 -11.84 -3.06 -21.85
C SER A 157 -13.01 -3.19 -22.82
N GLU A 158 -14.09 -3.77 -22.31
CA GLU A 158 -15.36 -3.95 -23.02
C GLU A 158 -16.51 -3.42 -22.14
N PRO A 159 -17.72 -3.19 -22.68
CA PRO A 159 -18.86 -2.73 -21.89
C PRO A 159 -19.13 -3.58 -20.64
N ASN A 160 -18.87 -4.90 -20.71
CA ASN A 160 -19.06 -5.83 -19.60
C ASN A 160 -17.74 -6.31 -18.95
N ALA A 161 -16.58 -5.81 -19.39
CA ALA A 161 -15.27 -6.25 -18.90
C ALA A 161 -14.33 -5.06 -18.68
N GLY A 162 -14.48 -4.40 -17.54
CA GLY A 162 -13.57 -3.36 -17.04
C GLY A 162 -12.61 -3.92 -16.00
N SER A 163 -13.05 -3.91 -14.73
CA SER A 163 -12.30 -4.47 -13.59
C SER A 163 -12.04 -5.98 -13.73
N ASP A 164 -13.01 -6.73 -14.25
CA ASP A 164 -12.85 -8.14 -14.64
C ASP A 164 -12.42 -8.24 -16.12
N VAL A 165 -11.25 -7.66 -16.43
CA VAL A 165 -10.75 -7.57 -17.82
C VAL A 165 -10.59 -8.93 -18.49
N VAL A 166 -10.34 -9.99 -17.73
CA VAL A 166 -10.13 -11.35 -18.26
C VAL A 166 -11.45 -11.98 -18.74
N SER A 167 -12.61 -11.48 -18.32
CA SER A 167 -13.93 -11.92 -18.78
C SER A 167 -14.34 -11.41 -20.18
N MET A 168 -13.45 -10.66 -20.85
CA MET A 168 -13.68 -10.13 -22.19
C MET A 168 -14.16 -11.20 -23.19
N ARG A 169 -14.99 -10.77 -24.14
CA ARG A 169 -15.69 -11.63 -25.10
C ARG A 169 -15.28 -11.41 -26.55
N THR A 170 -14.56 -10.34 -26.88
CA THR A 170 -13.96 -10.16 -28.21
C THR A 170 -13.13 -11.41 -28.54
N LYS A 171 -13.35 -12.00 -29.72
CA LYS A 171 -12.73 -13.27 -30.14
C LYS A 171 -11.85 -13.07 -31.35
N ALA A 172 -10.78 -13.83 -31.42
CA ALA A 172 -9.93 -13.96 -32.60
C ALA A 172 -9.83 -15.45 -32.95
N GLU A 173 -10.32 -15.85 -34.12
CA GLU A 173 -10.28 -17.26 -34.57
C GLU A 173 -9.27 -17.43 -35.69
N LEU A 174 -8.38 -18.41 -35.60
CA LEU A 174 -7.42 -18.70 -36.68
C LEU A 174 -8.13 -19.40 -37.85
N LYS A 175 -8.20 -18.75 -39.01
CA LYS A 175 -8.78 -19.28 -40.25
C LYS A 175 -7.88 -18.96 -41.44
N GLY A 176 -7.44 -19.98 -42.17
CA GLY A 176 -6.66 -19.80 -43.39
C GLY A 176 -5.32 -19.06 -43.19
N GLY A 177 -4.66 -19.24 -42.04
CA GLY A 177 -3.39 -18.57 -41.72
C GLY A 177 -3.54 -17.12 -41.25
N LYS A 178 -4.76 -16.63 -41.03
CA LYS A 178 -5.04 -15.31 -40.43
C LYS A 178 -5.97 -15.42 -39.23
N TRP A 179 -5.85 -14.49 -38.30
CA TRP A 179 -6.78 -14.35 -37.19
C TRP A 179 -7.97 -13.51 -37.62
N ILE A 180 -9.19 -14.00 -37.37
CA ILE A 180 -10.43 -13.30 -37.67
C ILE A 180 -10.99 -12.73 -36.36
N LEU A 181 -10.84 -11.42 -36.18
CA LEU A 181 -11.26 -10.69 -34.98
C LEU A 181 -12.71 -10.21 -35.10
N ASN A 182 -13.51 -10.54 -34.09
CA ASN A 182 -14.91 -10.13 -33.97
C ASN A 182 -15.24 -9.67 -32.55
N GLY A 183 -15.98 -8.57 -32.42
CA GLY A 183 -16.45 -8.05 -31.14
C GLY A 183 -16.38 -6.53 -31.06
N SER A 184 -16.21 -6.02 -29.84
CA SER A 184 -16.07 -4.59 -29.60
C SER A 184 -15.25 -4.30 -28.36
N LYS A 185 -14.66 -3.10 -28.32
CA LYS A 185 -13.96 -2.55 -27.15
C LYS A 185 -14.57 -1.21 -26.79
N CYS A 186 -14.43 -0.83 -25.52
CA CYS A 186 -14.99 0.41 -24.99
C CYS A 186 -13.96 1.13 -24.12
N TRP A 187 -14.09 2.45 -24.01
CA TRP A 187 -13.20 3.32 -23.23
C TRP A 187 -11.77 3.43 -23.78
N ILE A 188 -11.60 3.36 -25.11
CA ILE A 188 -10.26 3.35 -25.71
C ILE A 188 -9.75 4.77 -25.93
N THR A 189 -8.84 5.19 -25.07
CA THR A 189 -8.10 6.46 -25.19
C THR A 189 -7.28 6.47 -26.48
N ASN A 190 -7.24 7.61 -27.16
CA ASN A 190 -6.65 7.88 -28.47
C ASN A 190 -7.36 7.26 -29.67
N ALA A 191 -8.35 6.38 -29.50
CA ALA A 191 -8.96 5.65 -30.61
C ALA A 191 -9.40 6.51 -31.83
N PRO A 192 -10.06 7.67 -31.65
CA PRO A 192 -10.44 8.54 -32.76
C PRO A 192 -9.28 9.07 -33.62
N VAL A 193 -8.05 9.11 -33.10
CA VAL A 193 -6.87 9.66 -33.78
C VAL A 193 -5.76 8.62 -33.99
N SER A 194 -5.96 7.39 -33.52
CA SER A 194 -4.95 6.35 -33.57
C SER A 194 -4.85 5.68 -34.94
N SER A 195 -3.61 5.38 -35.32
CA SER A 195 -3.25 4.59 -36.50
C SER A 195 -2.97 3.13 -36.13
N THR A 196 -2.40 2.90 -34.95
CA THR A 196 -1.95 1.58 -34.46
C THR A 196 -2.61 1.25 -33.12
N PHE A 197 -3.11 0.03 -32.99
CA PHE A 197 -3.88 -0.45 -31.85
C PHE A 197 -3.29 -1.76 -31.33
N LEU A 198 -3.05 -1.83 -30.03
CA LEU A 198 -2.78 -3.08 -29.32
C LEU A 198 -4.08 -3.64 -28.74
N ILE A 199 -4.62 -4.69 -29.34
CA ILE A 199 -5.94 -5.24 -29.00
C ILE A 199 -5.79 -6.60 -28.32
N TYR A 200 -6.48 -6.78 -27.19
CA TYR A 200 -6.58 -8.08 -26.51
C TYR A 200 -7.88 -8.79 -26.88
N ALA A 201 -7.78 -10.05 -27.28
CA ALA A 201 -8.93 -10.88 -27.65
C ALA A 201 -8.77 -12.33 -27.20
N LYS A 202 -9.89 -13.05 -27.11
CA LYS A 202 -9.93 -14.49 -26.83
C LYS A 202 -9.56 -15.26 -28.09
N SER A 203 -8.37 -15.87 -28.08
CA SER A 203 -7.92 -16.78 -29.13
C SER A 203 -8.33 -18.23 -28.89
N ASP A 204 -8.65 -18.59 -27.65
CA ASP A 204 -9.12 -19.93 -27.28
C ASP A 204 -10.06 -19.84 -26.07
N THR A 205 -11.33 -20.25 -26.23
CA THR A 205 -12.32 -20.25 -25.16
C THR A 205 -12.47 -21.60 -24.45
N SER A 206 -11.74 -22.64 -24.89
CA SER A 206 -11.76 -23.98 -24.30
C SER A 206 -10.85 -24.12 -23.08
N VAL A 207 -9.88 -23.22 -22.94
CA VAL A 207 -8.92 -23.17 -21.83
C VAL A 207 -9.35 -22.17 -20.75
N ALA A 208 -8.63 -22.17 -19.62
CA ALA A 208 -8.83 -21.17 -18.58
C ALA A 208 -8.81 -19.74 -19.16
N PRO A 209 -9.73 -18.83 -18.78
CA PRO A 209 -9.90 -17.53 -19.42
C PRO A 209 -8.61 -16.71 -19.58
N SER A 210 -7.67 -16.78 -18.63
CA SER A 210 -6.39 -16.08 -18.71
C SER A 210 -5.39 -16.69 -19.70
N LYS A 211 -5.48 -18.00 -19.95
CA LYS A 211 -4.63 -18.74 -20.90
C LYS A 211 -5.14 -18.69 -22.34
N GLY A 212 -6.38 -18.25 -22.52
CA GLY A 212 -7.08 -18.19 -23.80
C GLY A 212 -7.03 -16.82 -24.48
N MET A 213 -6.17 -15.91 -24.03
CA MET A 213 -6.12 -14.52 -24.49
C MET A 213 -4.83 -14.26 -25.25
N THR A 214 -4.93 -13.50 -26.34
CA THR A 214 -3.80 -13.09 -27.19
C THR A 214 -3.84 -11.59 -27.44
N ALA A 215 -2.68 -10.98 -27.63
CA ALA A 215 -2.53 -9.57 -27.94
C ALA A 215 -2.16 -9.41 -29.42
N PHE A 216 -2.80 -8.48 -30.11
CA PHE A 216 -2.67 -8.27 -31.55
C PHE A 216 -2.36 -6.82 -31.86
N LEU A 217 -1.42 -6.56 -32.77
CA LEU A 217 -1.22 -5.27 -33.41
C LEU A 217 -2.23 -5.15 -34.55
N VAL A 218 -3.05 -4.10 -34.55
CA VAL A 218 -4.09 -3.86 -35.56
C VAL A 218 -4.00 -2.42 -36.03
N GLU A 219 -4.16 -2.20 -37.33
CA GLU A 219 -4.10 -0.87 -37.93
C GLU A 219 -5.49 -0.37 -38.31
N ARG A 220 -5.70 0.96 -38.21
CA ARG A 220 -6.98 1.62 -38.52
C ARG A 220 -7.56 1.26 -39.90
N GLY A 221 -6.71 0.95 -40.88
CA GLY A 221 -7.11 0.65 -42.25
C GLY A 221 -7.58 -0.80 -42.49
N PHE A 222 -7.51 -1.68 -41.48
CA PHE A 222 -7.90 -3.08 -41.67
C PHE A 222 -9.41 -3.18 -41.94
N LYS A 223 -9.77 -3.94 -42.98
CA LYS A 223 -11.18 -4.10 -43.38
C LYS A 223 -12.00 -4.69 -42.24
N GLY A 224 -13.17 -4.09 -41.97
CA GLY A 224 -14.08 -4.51 -40.91
C GLY A 224 -13.77 -3.91 -39.53
N PHE A 225 -12.70 -3.10 -39.41
CA PHE A 225 -12.39 -2.37 -38.19
C PHE A 225 -12.96 -0.96 -38.27
N GLU A 226 -13.80 -0.61 -37.30
CA GLU A 226 -14.40 0.72 -37.18
C GLU A 226 -14.16 1.33 -35.80
N VAL A 227 -14.06 2.66 -35.77
CA VAL A 227 -13.96 3.45 -34.54
C VAL A 227 -15.25 4.24 -34.36
N GLY A 228 -15.87 4.10 -33.19
CA GLY A 228 -17.10 4.79 -32.85
C GLY A 228 -16.93 6.29 -32.62
N GLU A 229 -18.04 6.94 -32.30
CA GLU A 229 -18.03 8.37 -31.97
C GLU A 229 -17.22 8.66 -30.70
N LYS A 230 -16.67 9.88 -30.66
CA LYS A 230 -15.93 10.36 -29.50
C LYS A 230 -16.88 10.60 -28.32
N LEU A 231 -16.53 10.04 -27.16
CA LEU A 231 -17.32 10.18 -25.93
C LEU A 231 -17.25 11.59 -25.33
N ASP A 232 -18.40 12.07 -24.87
CA ASP A 232 -18.54 13.33 -24.12
C ASP A 232 -18.31 13.07 -22.61
N LYS A 233 -17.08 13.31 -22.16
CA LYS A 233 -16.64 12.95 -20.80
C LYS A 233 -16.76 14.12 -19.82
N PHE A 234 -16.93 13.78 -18.54
CA PHE A 234 -16.92 14.72 -17.41
C PHE A 234 -15.60 15.52 -17.33
N GLY A 235 -14.47 14.82 -17.34
CA GLY A 235 -13.13 15.38 -17.35
C GLY A 235 -12.26 14.72 -18.41
N MET A 236 -11.00 15.13 -18.47
CA MET A 236 -10.03 14.69 -19.47
C MET A 236 -10.50 14.98 -20.90
N ARG A 237 -11.27 16.07 -21.05
CA ARG A 237 -11.74 16.56 -22.35
C ARG A 237 -10.54 17.09 -23.13
N GLY A 238 -10.46 16.72 -24.39
CA GLY A 238 -9.25 16.88 -25.21
C GLY A 238 -8.42 15.60 -25.34
N SER A 239 -8.59 14.62 -24.46
CA SER A 239 -8.14 13.25 -24.72
C SER A 239 -9.26 12.50 -25.44
N PRO A 240 -9.11 12.09 -26.72
CA PRO A 240 -10.20 11.44 -27.43
C PRO A 240 -10.37 10.00 -26.92
N THR A 241 -11.62 9.59 -26.69
CA THR A 241 -11.96 8.24 -26.23
C THR A 241 -13.15 7.77 -27.03
N ALA A 242 -13.12 6.54 -27.53
CA ALA A 242 -14.21 5.97 -28.30
C ALA A 242 -14.34 4.47 -28.08
N GLU A 243 -15.42 3.91 -28.61
CA GLU A 243 -15.60 2.48 -28.80
C GLU A 243 -14.91 2.01 -30.07
N LEU A 244 -14.58 0.72 -30.13
CA LEU A 244 -14.05 0.04 -31.30
C LEU A 244 -14.98 -1.10 -31.68
N PHE A 245 -15.17 -1.33 -32.98
CA PHE A 245 -16.00 -2.40 -33.51
C PHE A 245 -15.19 -3.24 -34.50
N PHE A 246 -15.33 -4.57 -34.39
CA PHE A 246 -14.64 -5.52 -35.25
C PHE A 246 -15.67 -6.47 -35.86
N ASP A 247 -15.80 -6.42 -37.17
CA ASP A 247 -16.58 -7.36 -37.98
C ASP A 247 -15.65 -8.08 -38.96
N ASN A 248 -15.31 -9.33 -38.63
CA ASN A 248 -14.46 -10.19 -39.44
C ASN A 248 -13.14 -9.54 -39.88
N VAL A 249 -12.47 -8.86 -38.95
CA VAL A 249 -11.19 -8.20 -39.21
C VAL A 249 -10.10 -9.27 -39.37
N GLU A 250 -9.48 -9.32 -40.55
CA GLU A 250 -8.36 -10.21 -40.83
C GLU A 250 -7.06 -9.63 -40.28
N ILE A 251 -6.42 -10.35 -39.37
CA ILE A 251 -5.14 -9.98 -38.75
C ILE A 251 -4.09 -11.03 -39.14
N PRO A 252 -2.96 -10.62 -39.74
CA PRO A 252 -1.85 -11.53 -40.04
C PRO A 252 -1.28 -12.21 -38.79
N GLU A 253 -0.65 -13.37 -38.94
CA GLU A 253 -0.09 -14.11 -37.80
C GLU A 253 1.11 -13.37 -37.17
N GLU A 254 1.89 -12.67 -37.99
CA GLU A 254 3.01 -11.80 -37.59
C GLU A 254 2.58 -10.60 -36.74
N ASN A 255 1.29 -10.28 -36.71
CA ASN A 255 0.74 -9.21 -35.87
C ASN A 255 0.42 -9.68 -34.43
N VAL A 256 0.67 -10.94 -34.08
CA VAL A 256 0.59 -11.40 -32.69
C VAL A 256 1.74 -10.79 -31.88
N LEU A 257 1.41 -10.03 -30.83
CA LEU A 257 2.40 -9.48 -29.91
C LEU A 257 2.70 -10.49 -28.79
N GLY A 258 3.96 -10.93 -28.71
CA GLY A 258 4.38 -11.98 -27.79
C GLY A 258 4.03 -13.37 -28.32
N GLN A 259 3.14 -14.10 -27.62
CA GLN A 259 2.78 -15.47 -27.98
C GLN A 259 1.27 -15.68 -27.88
N VAL A 260 0.73 -16.56 -28.73
CA VAL A 260 -0.66 -17.01 -28.67
C VAL A 260 -0.98 -17.60 -27.29
N GLY A 261 -2.10 -17.18 -26.70
CA GLY A 261 -2.54 -17.60 -25.35
C GLY A 261 -1.76 -16.95 -24.20
N LYS A 262 -0.78 -16.08 -24.47
CA LYS A 262 0.01 -15.35 -23.46
C LYS A 262 -0.37 -13.88 -23.32
N GLY A 263 -1.47 -13.44 -23.93
CA GLY A 263 -1.98 -12.07 -23.85
C GLY A 263 -2.25 -11.60 -22.42
N ALA A 264 -2.66 -12.48 -21.49
CA ALA A 264 -2.83 -12.11 -20.08
C ALA A 264 -1.49 -11.75 -19.42
N SER A 265 -0.42 -12.48 -19.73
CA SER A 265 0.92 -12.18 -19.23
C SER A 265 1.43 -10.84 -19.78
N VAL A 266 1.26 -10.60 -21.09
CA VAL A 266 1.57 -9.32 -21.73
C VAL A 266 0.81 -8.18 -21.05
N LEU A 267 -0.51 -8.33 -20.89
CA LEU A 267 -1.38 -7.34 -20.25
C LEU A 267 -0.94 -7.04 -18.81
N MET A 268 -0.86 -8.07 -17.96
CA MET A 268 -0.59 -7.90 -16.53
C MET A 268 0.81 -7.32 -16.28
N SER A 269 1.80 -7.71 -17.08
CA SER A 269 3.15 -7.15 -16.99
C SER A 269 3.20 -5.66 -17.35
N GLY A 270 2.28 -5.17 -18.18
CA GLY A 270 2.16 -3.77 -18.59
C GLY A 270 1.36 -2.92 -17.60
N LEU A 271 0.31 -3.50 -16.99
CA LEU A 271 -0.59 -2.80 -16.07
C LEU A 271 0.13 -2.20 -14.86
N ASP A 272 1.18 -2.85 -14.35
CA ASP A 272 1.93 -2.32 -13.20
C ASP A 272 2.74 -1.08 -13.57
N LEU A 273 3.33 -1.06 -14.77
CA LEU A 273 4.07 0.10 -15.28
C LEU A 273 3.13 1.21 -15.75
N GLU A 274 1.96 0.84 -16.29
CA GLU A 274 0.85 1.77 -16.53
C GLU A 274 0.47 2.54 -15.27
N ARG A 275 0.23 1.84 -14.16
CA ARG A 275 -0.14 2.47 -12.89
C ARG A 275 0.96 3.40 -12.38
N LEU A 276 2.21 2.97 -12.47
CA LEU A 276 3.34 3.79 -12.07
C LEU A 276 3.41 5.08 -12.90
N VAL A 277 3.52 4.98 -14.23
CA VAL A 277 3.71 6.14 -15.10
C VAL A 277 2.50 7.07 -15.02
N LEU A 278 1.27 6.54 -15.05
CA LEU A 278 0.05 7.36 -14.92
C LEU A 278 -0.08 8.02 -13.55
N SER A 279 0.68 7.60 -12.52
CA SER A 279 0.74 8.32 -11.24
C SER A 279 1.34 9.72 -11.37
N GLY A 280 2.12 9.99 -12.42
CA GLY A 280 2.55 11.36 -12.76
C GLY A 280 1.36 12.29 -13.03
N GLY A 281 0.26 11.76 -13.55
CA GLY A 281 -0.99 12.49 -13.80
C GLY A 281 -1.53 13.23 -12.57
N PRO A 282 -1.89 12.50 -11.51
CA PRO A 282 -2.27 13.07 -10.23
C PRO A 282 -1.25 14.06 -9.65
N LEU A 283 0.06 13.80 -9.77
CA LEU A 283 1.10 14.72 -9.28
C LEU A 283 1.05 16.06 -10.02
N GLY A 284 0.94 16.04 -11.35
CA GLY A 284 0.85 17.25 -12.16
C GLY A 284 -0.40 18.07 -11.86
N ILE A 285 -1.55 17.41 -11.70
CA ILE A 285 -2.81 18.06 -11.30
C ILE A 285 -2.67 18.72 -9.92
N MET A 286 -2.12 18.01 -8.94
CA MET A 286 -1.89 18.56 -7.60
C MET A 286 -0.95 19.76 -7.63
N GLN A 287 0.12 19.70 -8.42
CA GLN A 287 1.05 20.81 -8.58
C GLN A 287 0.38 22.02 -9.24
N ALA A 288 -0.44 21.81 -10.28
CA ALA A 288 -1.20 22.87 -10.93
C ALA A 288 -2.22 23.52 -9.98
N ALA A 289 -2.93 22.71 -9.20
CA ALA A 289 -3.90 23.16 -8.20
C ALA A 289 -3.23 23.97 -7.09
N LEU A 290 -2.06 23.52 -6.60
CA LEU A 290 -1.28 24.25 -5.60
C LEU A 290 -0.80 25.60 -6.14
N ASN A 291 -0.23 25.66 -7.36
CA ASN A 291 0.22 26.93 -7.95
C ASN A 291 -0.93 27.93 -8.07
N LEU A 292 -2.06 27.48 -8.64
CA LEU A 292 -3.27 28.29 -8.78
C LEU A 292 -3.72 28.86 -7.42
N THR A 293 -3.70 28.02 -6.39
CA THR A 293 -4.14 28.40 -5.05
C THR A 293 -3.17 29.38 -4.40
N LEU A 294 -1.86 29.15 -4.50
CA LEU A 294 -0.84 30.04 -3.95
C LEU A 294 -0.92 31.44 -4.59
N ASP A 295 -0.99 31.50 -5.92
CA ASP A 295 -1.10 32.76 -6.65
C ASP A 295 -2.36 33.52 -6.23
N TYR A 296 -3.52 32.86 -6.27
CA TYR A 296 -4.79 33.51 -5.97
C TYR A 296 -4.88 33.98 -4.51
N THR A 297 -4.46 33.14 -3.56
CA THR A 297 -4.59 33.45 -2.12
C THR A 297 -3.67 34.57 -1.66
N HIS A 298 -2.54 34.79 -2.35
CA HIS A 298 -1.61 35.88 -2.08
C HIS A 298 -1.92 37.17 -2.85
N GLU A 299 -2.89 37.15 -3.77
CA GLU A 299 -3.42 38.33 -4.46
C GLU A 299 -4.76 38.79 -3.88
N ARG A 300 -5.72 37.87 -3.70
CA ARG A 300 -7.08 38.18 -3.28
C ARG A 300 -7.11 38.72 -1.85
N LYS A 301 -7.84 39.81 -1.63
CA LYS A 301 -8.05 40.42 -0.31
C LYS A 301 -9.49 40.31 0.16
N GLN A 302 -9.68 40.01 1.45
CA GLN A 302 -10.94 40.11 2.20
C GLN A 302 -10.63 40.58 3.61
N PHE A 303 -11.58 41.27 4.26
CA PHE A 303 -11.39 41.86 5.59
C PHE A 303 -10.07 42.66 5.70
N GLY A 304 -9.75 43.44 4.67
CA GLY A 304 -8.56 44.30 4.62
C GLY A 304 -7.21 43.60 4.40
N LYS A 305 -7.13 42.26 4.36
CA LYS A 305 -5.87 41.51 4.20
C LYS A 305 -5.93 40.44 3.13
N LYS A 306 -4.76 39.98 2.66
CA LYS A 306 -4.65 38.87 1.70
C LYS A 306 -5.24 37.60 2.31
N ILE A 307 -6.01 36.83 1.55
CA ILE A 307 -6.70 35.67 2.11
C ILE A 307 -5.72 34.57 2.58
N GLY A 308 -4.53 34.49 1.98
CA GLY A 308 -3.45 33.60 2.41
C GLY A 308 -2.91 33.86 3.83
N THR A 309 -3.29 34.96 4.49
CA THR A 309 -2.87 35.26 5.88
C THR A 309 -3.92 34.86 6.94
N PHE A 310 -5.08 34.33 6.54
CA PHE A 310 -6.02 33.72 7.49
C PHE A 310 -5.54 32.31 7.85
N GLN A 311 -5.51 32.00 9.15
CA GLN A 311 -5.01 30.71 9.66
C GLN A 311 -5.69 29.50 9.01
N LEU A 312 -7.00 29.57 8.76
CA LEU A 312 -7.73 28.49 8.08
C LEU A 312 -7.27 28.26 6.64
N ILE A 313 -6.89 29.32 5.91
CA ILE A 313 -6.34 29.21 4.55
C ILE A 313 -4.90 28.68 4.62
N GLN A 314 -4.10 29.12 5.59
CA GLN A 314 -2.75 28.61 5.80
C GLN A 314 -2.75 27.10 6.11
N GLY A 315 -3.69 26.63 6.93
CA GLY A 315 -3.88 25.20 7.19
C GLY A 315 -4.16 24.40 5.91
N LYS A 316 -5.08 24.90 5.07
CA LYS A 316 -5.38 24.29 3.76
C LYS A 316 -4.16 24.23 2.84
N LEU A 317 -3.38 25.32 2.77
CA LEU A 317 -2.14 25.36 1.99
C LEU A 317 -1.12 24.35 2.49
N ALA A 318 -0.98 24.19 3.80
CA ALA A 318 -0.09 23.20 4.41
C ALA A 318 -0.53 21.76 4.09
N ASP A 319 -1.83 21.46 4.19
CA ASP A 319 -2.38 20.14 3.86
C ASP A 319 -2.19 19.81 2.38
N VAL A 320 -2.47 20.76 1.47
CA VAL A 320 -2.25 20.56 0.03
C VAL A 320 -0.78 20.30 -0.28
N TYR A 321 0.13 21.12 0.27
CA TYR A 321 1.57 20.99 0.05
C TYR A 321 2.11 19.64 0.55
N THR A 322 1.70 19.21 1.74
CA THR A 322 2.17 17.95 2.34
C THR A 322 1.62 16.73 1.62
N LYS A 323 0.35 16.74 1.19
CA LYS A 323 -0.25 15.67 0.36
C LYS A 323 0.48 15.49 -0.95
N LEU A 324 0.81 16.59 -1.64
CA LEU A 324 1.61 16.56 -2.87
C LEU A 324 3.02 16.01 -2.62
N SER A 325 3.70 16.54 -1.60
CA SER A 325 5.07 16.11 -1.26
C SER A 325 5.13 14.62 -0.93
N ALA A 326 4.22 14.12 -0.09
CA ALA A 326 4.14 12.70 0.26
C ALA A 326 3.85 11.82 -0.97
N SER A 327 2.92 12.26 -1.82
CA SER A 327 2.57 11.54 -3.05
C SER A 327 3.76 11.46 -4.02
N ARG A 328 4.46 12.58 -4.24
CA ARG A 328 5.62 12.64 -5.14
C ARG A 328 6.75 11.75 -4.64
N SER A 329 7.08 11.85 -3.35
CA SER A 329 8.13 11.00 -2.75
C SER A 329 7.81 9.52 -2.88
N TYR A 330 6.55 9.10 -2.66
CA TYR A 330 6.15 7.70 -2.81
C TYR A 330 6.23 7.24 -4.26
N VAL A 331 5.62 7.98 -5.20
CA VAL A 331 5.62 7.63 -6.63
C VAL A 331 7.04 7.53 -7.18
N TYR A 332 7.92 8.49 -6.87
CA TYR A 332 9.29 8.49 -7.38
C TYR A 332 10.14 7.39 -6.75
N ALA A 333 9.88 7.03 -5.48
CA ALA A 333 10.55 5.88 -4.87
C ALA A 333 10.19 4.57 -5.58
N VAL A 334 8.91 4.38 -5.95
CA VAL A 334 8.47 3.22 -6.72
C VAL A 334 9.06 3.24 -8.14
N ALA A 335 9.15 4.41 -8.78
CA ALA A 335 9.76 4.53 -10.10
C ALA A 335 11.25 4.12 -10.08
N ARG A 336 12.03 4.64 -9.14
CA ARG A 336 13.44 4.25 -8.96
C ARG A 336 13.60 2.75 -8.69
N ALA A 337 12.69 2.15 -7.92
CA ALA A 337 12.70 0.71 -7.69
C ALA A 337 12.44 -0.07 -8.99
N CYS A 338 11.51 0.38 -9.82
CA CYS A 338 11.24 -0.22 -11.12
C CYS A 338 12.42 -0.10 -12.08
N ASP A 339 13.11 1.04 -12.10
CA ASP A 339 14.33 1.25 -12.90
C ASP A 339 15.48 0.35 -12.45
N ALA A 340 15.54 0.03 -11.16
CA ALA A 340 16.45 -0.97 -10.61
C ALA A 340 16.00 -2.43 -10.83
N GLY A 341 14.98 -2.66 -11.67
CA GLY A 341 14.42 -3.99 -11.98
C GLY A 341 13.54 -4.60 -10.88
N LYS A 342 13.25 -3.85 -9.82
CA LYS A 342 12.43 -4.29 -8.67
C LYS A 342 10.98 -3.83 -8.82
N VAL A 343 10.34 -4.27 -9.90
CA VAL A 343 8.93 -3.97 -10.16
C VAL A 343 8.04 -4.73 -9.18
N SER A 344 7.18 -4.00 -8.47
CA SER A 344 6.26 -4.57 -7.47
C SER A 344 4.84 -4.16 -7.79
N ARG A 345 3.98 -5.15 -8.06
CA ARG A 345 2.54 -4.96 -8.31
C ARG A 345 1.86 -4.21 -7.19
N GLN A 346 2.22 -4.52 -5.94
CA GLN A 346 1.67 -3.89 -4.75
C GLN A 346 2.07 -2.41 -4.68
N ASP A 347 3.34 -2.10 -4.95
CA ASP A 347 3.84 -0.73 -4.85
C ASP A 347 3.35 0.15 -6.01
N CYS A 348 3.31 -0.36 -7.23
CA CYS A 348 2.73 0.37 -8.37
C CYS A 348 1.24 0.67 -8.16
N ALA A 349 0.47 -0.30 -7.63
CA ALA A 349 -0.93 -0.08 -7.27
C ALA A 349 -1.09 0.92 -6.11
N GLY A 350 -0.21 0.86 -5.11
CA GLY A 350 -0.20 1.77 -3.97
C GLY A 350 0.12 3.21 -4.37
N ALA A 351 1.09 3.42 -5.25
CA ALA A 351 1.51 4.72 -5.74
C ALA A 351 0.35 5.48 -6.41
N ILE A 352 -0.35 4.83 -7.35
CA ILE A 352 -1.48 5.47 -8.04
C ILE A 352 -2.73 5.56 -7.15
N LEU A 353 -2.97 4.59 -6.27
CA LEU A 353 -4.06 4.62 -5.29
C LEU A 353 -3.96 5.88 -4.42
N TYR A 354 -2.79 6.09 -3.82
CA TYR A 354 -2.56 7.20 -2.90
C TYR A 354 -2.58 8.54 -3.64
N SER A 355 -1.81 8.67 -4.73
CA SER A 355 -1.67 9.94 -5.45
C SER A 355 -3.00 10.39 -6.08
N SER A 356 -3.82 9.48 -6.61
CA SER A 356 -5.12 9.83 -7.21
C SER A 356 -6.17 10.28 -6.19
N ASP A 357 -6.26 9.63 -5.01
CA ASP A 357 -7.15 10.10 -3.93
C ASP A 357 -6.73 11.50 -3.46
N ARG A 358 -5.43 11.72 -3.27
CA ARG A 358 -4.89 13.02 -2.87
C ARG A 358 -5.11 14.10 -3.93
N ALA A 359 -5.02 13.77 -5.22
CA ALA A 359 -5.28 14.73 -6.28
C ALA A 359 -6.71 15.27 -6.29
N VAL A 360 -7.69 14.41 -6.00
CA VAL A 360 -9.10 14.84 -5.88
C VAL A 360 -9.26 15.81 -4.71
N GLU A 361 -8.73 15.46 -3.54
CA GLU A 361 -8.79 16.33 -2.36
C GLU A 361 -8.11 17.69 -2.60
N VAL A 362 -6.92 17.68 -3.19
CA VAL A 362 -6.16 18.90 -3.48
C VAL A 362 -6.89 19.78 -4.51
N ALA A 363 -7.46 19.19 -5.56
CA ALA A 363 -8.23 19.94 -6.55
C ALA A 363 -9.51 20.55 -5.95
N MET A 364 -10.20 19.83 -5.07
CA MET A 364 -11.34 20.35 -4.32
C MET A 364 -10.94 21.53 -3.42
N GLU A 365 -9.82 21.43 -2.72
CA GLU A 365 -9.33 22.51 -1.86
C GLU A 365 -8.91 23.75 -2.64
N ALA A 366 -8.30 23.57 -3.83
CA ALA A 366 -8.02 24.67 -4.74
C ALA A 366 -9.30 25.39 -5.15
N GLN A 367 -10.33 24.63 -5.56
CA GLN A 367 -11.64 25.19 -5.89
C GLN A 367 -12.22 26.00 -4.71
N GLN A 368 -12.17 25.43 -3.50
CA GLN A 368 -12.69 26.07 -2.29
C GLN A 368 -11.94 27.37 -1.94
N CYS A 369 -10.62 27.39 -2.09
CA CYS A 369 -9.79 28.56 -1.81
C CYS A 369 -10.03 29.72 -2.78
N LEU A 370 -10.46 29.43 -4.02
CA LEU A 370 -10.87 30.44 -4.99
C LEU A 370 -12.29 31.00 -4.70
N GLY A 371 -13.10 30.28 -3.91
CA GLY A 371 -14.48 30.64 -3.58
C GLY A 371 -15.36 30.60 -4.83
N GLY A 372 -16.24 31.60 -5.00
CA GLY A 372 -17.11 31.69 -6.18
C GLY A 372 -16.34 31.67 -7.52
N ASN A 373 -15.13 32.24 -7.55
CA ASN A 373 -14.28 32.20 -8.74
C ASN A 373 -13.78 30.78 -9.08
N GLY A 374 -13.68 29.88 -8.09
CA GLY A 374 -13.31 28.49 -8.33
C GLY A 374 -14.44 27.69 -8.98
N TYR A 375 -15.68 28.19 -8.92
CA TYR A 375 -16.87 27.50 -9.42
C TYR A 375 -17.27 27.90 -10.85
N ILE A 376 -16.54 28.83 -11.47
CA ILE A 376 -16.74 29.25 -12.85
C ILE A 376 -15.60 28.78 -13.74
N ASN A 377 -15.88 28.56 -15.03
CA ASN A 377 -14.91 28.00 -15.97
C ASN A 377 -13.80 28.99 -16.40
N ASP A 378 -13.94 30.28 -16.08
CA ASP A 378 -12.91 31.30 -16.31
C ASP A 378 -11.61 31.03 -15.50
N TYR A 379 -11.70 30.16 -14.48
CA TYR A 379 -10.56 29.68 -13.71
C TYR A 379 -10.39 28.17 -13.90
N PRO A 380 -9.15 27.65 -13.95
CA PRO A 380 -8.90 26.24 -14.23
C PRO A 380 -9.28 25.29 -13.08
N ALA A 381 -9.71 25.81 -11.91
CA ALA A 381 -10.02 24.98 -10.73
C ALA A 381 -11.06 23.90 -11.03
N GLY A 382 -12.16 24.25 -11.71
CA GLY A 382 -13.19 23.28 -12.09
C GLY A 382 -12.65 22.20 -13.04
N ARG A 383 -11.79 22.57 -13.99
CA ARG A 383 -11.14 21.61 -14.91
C ARG A 383 -10.24 20.64 -14.14
N LEU A 384 -9.37 21.15 -13.27
CA LEU A 384 -8.46 20.32 -12.46
C LEU A 384 -9.22 19.31 -11.60
N LEU A 385 -10.34 19.71 -11.01
CA LEU A 385 -11.21 18.80 -10.27
C LEU A 385 -11.82 17.73 -11.18
N ARG A 386 -12.40 18.12 -12.32
CA ARG A 386 -13.00 17.17 -13.28
C ARG A 386 -11.98 16.14 -13.77
N ASP A 387 -10.78 16.59 -14.11
CA ASP A 387 -9.69 15.75 -14.62
C ASP A 387 -9.19 14.78 -13.53
N SER A 388 -9.00 15.26 -12.30
CA SER A 388 -8.51 14.45 -11.17
C SER A 388 -9.34 13.19 -10.93
N ARG A 389 -10.66 13.26 -11.18
CA ARG A 389 -11.59 12.15 -10.95
C ARG A 389 -11.28 10.93 -11.80
N LEU A 390 -10.76 11.09 -13.03
CA LEU A 390 -10.47 9.95 -13.89
C LEU A 390 -9.49 8.97 -13.22
N TYR A 391 -8.46 9.47 -12.55
CA TYR A 391 -7.41 8.62 -11.99
C TYR A 391 -7.88 7.75 -10.83
N THR A 392 -9.09 7.96 -10.30
CA THR A 392 -9.73 7.05 -9.32
C THR A 392 -10.43 5.86 -10.00
N VAL A 393 -10.56 5.88 -11.32
CA VAL A 393 -11.28 4.88 -12.14
C VAL A 393 -10.35 4.21 -13.16
N GLY A 394 -9.65 4.99 -13.98
CA GLY A 394 -8.73 4.50 -15.02
C GLY A 394 -7.52 3.76 -14.44
N ALA A 395 -6.84 2.92 -15.23
CA ALA A 395 -5.74 2.05 -14.78
C ALA A 395 -6.10 1.09 -13.61
N GLY A 396 -7.40 0.74 -13.53
CA GLY A 396 -8.00 -0.01 -12.43
C GLY A 396 -8.52 0.92 -11.34
N THR A 397 -9.73 0.67 -10.85
CA THR A 397 -10.36 1.52 -9.83
C THR A 397 -9.63 1.46 -8.49
N GLN A 398 -9.95 2.39 -7.59
CA GLN A 398 -9.38 2.38 -6.25
C GLN A 398 -9.62 1.05 -5.50
N GLU A 399 -10.76 0.42 -5.72
CA GLU A 399 -11.12 -0.88 -5.12
C GLU A 399 -10.22 -1.99 -5.64
N ILE A 400 -9.95 -2.01 -6.95
CA ILE A 400 -9.04 -2.99 -7.56
C ILE A 400 -7.63 -2.81 -7.04
N ARG A 401 -7.16 -1.57 -6.90
CA ARG A 401 -5.82 -1.29 -6.33
C ARG A 401 -5.71 -1.74 -4.88
N ARG A 402 -6.73 -1.45 -4.05
CA ARG A 402 -6.82 -1.95 -2.67
C ARG A 402 -6.83 -3.47 -2.61
N MET A 403 -7.60 -4.12 -3.49
CA MET A 403 -7.62 -5.58 -3.60
C MET A 403 -6.24 -6.14 -3.96
N LEU A 404 -5.53 -5.54 -4.92
CA LEU A 404 -4.19 -5.98 -5.31
C LEU A 404 -3.19 -5.87 -4.15
N ILE A 405 -3.22 -4.76 -3.41
CA ILE A 405 -2.39 -4.57 -2.22
C ILE A 405 -2.73 -5.60 -1.14
N GLY A 406 -4.02 -5.78 -0.85
CA GLY A 406 -4.49 -6.77 0.13
C GLY A 406 -4.09 -8.20 -0.23
N ARG A 407 -4.19 -8.57 -1.52
CA ARG A 407 -3.72 -9.86 -2.03
C ARG A 407 -2.19 -10.00 -1.91
N GLY A 408 -1.43 -8.94 -2.15
CA GLY A 408 0.01 -8.92 -1.93
C GLY A 408 0.38 -9.30 -0.49
N PHE A 409 -0.32 -8.76 0.51
CA PHE A 409 -0.14 -9.17 1.91
C PHE A 409 -0.54 -10.63 2.16
N ASN A 410 -1.60 -11.14 1.53
CA ASN A 410 -2.00 -12.53 1.68
C ASN A 410 -0.99 -13.50 1.05
N GLU A 411 -0.33 -13.12 -0.05
CA GLU A 411 0.71 -13.93 -0.68
C GLU A 411 1.97 -14.04 0.21
N LEU A 412 2.24 -13.04 1.06
CA LEU A 412 3.31 -13.07 2.06
C LEU A 412 3.00 -13.97 3.26
N ALA A 413 1.72 -14.29 3.49
CA ALA A 413 1.27 -15.15 4.57
C ALA A 413 0.76 -16.47 3.99
N THR A 414 1.66 -17.42 3.69
CA THR A 414 1.20 -18.71 3.15
C THR A 414 0.38 -19.47 4.20
N ALA A 415 -0.58 -20.28 3.75
CA ALA A 415 -1.32 -21.16 4.66
C ALA A 415 -0.38 -22.13 5.41
N GLU A 416 0.80 -22.42 4.83
CA GLU A 416 1.88 -23.15 5.50
C GLU A 416 2.55 -22.31 6.58
N ASP A 417 2.81 -21.02 6.36
CA ASP A 417 3.38 -20.12 7.39
C ASP A 417 2.40 -19.92 8.56
N ILE A 418 1.11 -19.78 8.28
CA ILE A 418 0.07 -19.68 9.31
C ILE A 418 -0.07 -21.00 10.07
N ARG A 419 -0.04 -22.15 9.38
CA ARG A 419 -0.05 -23.47 10.03
C ARG A 419 1.22 -23.72 10.83
N ALA A 420 2.39 -23.36 10.32
CA ALA A 420 3.67 -23.47 11.00
C ALA A 420 3.70 -22.55 12.22
N TYR A 421 3.19 -21.32 12.12
CA TYR A 421 3.03 -20.43 13.25
C TYR A 421 2.09 -21.02 14.29
N ASN A 422 0.89 -21.47 13.91
CA ASN A 422 -0.08 -22.06 14.85
C ASN A 422 0.43 -23.37 15.49
N ASP A 423 1.13 -24.22 14.73
CA ASP A 423 1.71 -25.45 15.29
C ASP A 423 2.88 -25.14 16.22
N ALA A 424 3.73 -24.16 15.86
CA ALA A 424 4.84 -23.71 16.69
C ALA A 424 4.38 -22.99 17.96
N THR A 425 3.28 -22.24 17.92
CA THR A 425 2.86 -21.36 19.03
C THR A 425 1.76 -21.98 19.89
N ILE A 426 0.62 -22.34 19.28
CA ILE A 426 -0.54 -22.87 20.01
C ILE A 426 -0.33 -24.35 20.34
N ASN A 427 -0.09 -25.19 19.33
CA ASN A 427 0.09 -26.63 19.58
C ASN A 427 1.39 -26.91 20.34
N GLY A 428 2.43 -26.14 20.07
CA GLY A 428 3.68 -26.17 20.81
C GLY A 428 3.54 -25.79 22.29
N GLY A 429 2.82 -24.71 22.59
CA GLY A 429 2.49 -24.32 23.97
C GLY A 429 1.65 -25.37 24.70
N VAL A 430 0.66 -25.95 24.02
CA VAL A 430 -0.18 -27.04 24.56
C VAL A 430 0.63 -28.33 24.78
N ARG A 431 1.52 -28.71 23.86
CA ARG A 431 2.44 -29.85 24.07
C ARG A 431 3.37 -29.59 25.26
N GLY A 432 3.94 -28.39 25.37
CA GLY A 432 4.76 -27.98 26.51
C GLY A 432 4.02 -28.09 27.85
N LEU A 433 2.73 -27.71 27.87
CA LEU A 433 1.86 -27.88 29.03
C LEU A 433 1.71 -29.36 29.42
N PHE A 434 1.38 -30.23 28.46
CA PHE A 434 1.22 -31.67 28.71
C PHE A 434 2.52 -32.36 29.10
N TYR A 435 3.66 -31.97 28.52
CA TYR A 435 4.97 -32.48 28.96
C TYR A 435 5.31 -32.04 30.38
N GLY A 436 5.02 -30.78 30.73
CA GLY A 436 5.18 -30.28 32.10
C GLY A 436 4.35 -31.07 33.10
N ILE A 437 3.08 -31.36 32.78
CA ILE A 437 2.20 -32.20 33.62
C ILE A 437 2.68 -33.66 33.67
N GLY A 438 3.02 -34.24 32.52
CA GLY A 438 3.43 -35.64 32.37
C GLY A 438 4.78 -35.97 33.03
N LEU A 439 5.69 -35.00 33.12
CA LEU A 439 6.94 -35.14 33.89
C LEU A 439 6.76 -34.81 35.37
N SER A 440 5.85 -33.88 35.70
CA SER A 440 5.65 -33.46 37.08
C SER A 440 4.93 -34.49 37.94
N LEU A 441 3.88 -35.13 37.41
CA LEU A 441 3.07 -36.10 38.17
C LEU A 441 3.86 -37.35 38.61
N PRO A 442 4.60 -38.05 37.73
CA PRO A 442 5.34 -39.25 38.13
C PRO A 442 6.49 -38.92 39.08
N THR A 443 7.20 -37.81 38.85
CA THR A 443 8.30 -37.40 39.73
C THR A 443 7.78 -36.96 41.11
N HIS A 444 6.63 -36.29 41.18
CA HIS A 444 5.99 -35.97 42.46
C HIS A 444 5.58 -37.25 43.19
N TYR A 445 4.99 -38.21 42.49
CA TYR A 445 4.62 -39.51 43.06
C TYR A 445 5.83 -40.29 43.59
N ILE A 446 6.94 -40.32 42.84
CA ILE A 446 8.20 -40.97 43.27
C ILE A 446 8.78 -40.28 44.51
N LEU A 447 8.84 -38.94 44.52
CA LEU A 447 9.37 -38.19 45.66
C LEU A 447 8.49 -38.35 46.91
N ASN A 448 7.16 -38.32 46.76
CA ASN A 448 6.22 -38.47 47.86
C ASN A 448 6.20 -39.90 48.43
N SER A 449 6.46 -40.91 47.60
CA SER A 449 6.51 -42.32 48.03
C SER A 449 7.86 -42.73 48.62
N ARG A 450 8.97 -42.18 48.13
CA ARG A 450 10.33 -42.64 48.48
C ARG A 450 11.13 -41.72 49.40
N VAL A 451 10.75 -40.44 49.54
CA VAL A 451 11.54 -39.47 50.31
C VAL A 451 10.74 -38.95 51.51
N THR A 452 11.03 -39.51 52.69
CA THR A 452 10.32 -39.21 53.96
C THR A 452 10.37 -37.73 54.33
N ALA A 453 11.50 -37.06 54.06
CA ALA A 453 11.66 -35.63 54.32
C ALA A 453 10.74 -34.77 53.44
N TYR A 454 10.55 -35.15 52.18
CA TYR A 454 9.65 -34.45 51.25
C TYR A 454 8.17 -34.70 51.62
N ARG A 455 7.85 -35.93 52.04
CA ARG A 455 6.49 -36.32 52.48
C ARG A 455 5.99 -35.54 53.69
N ASN A 456 6.88 -35.09 54.57
CA ASN A 456 6.51 -34.38 55.79
C ASN A 456 6.39 -32.85 55.62
N LEU A 457 6.66 -32.31 54.42
CA LEU A 457 6.48 -30.87 54.14
C LEU A 457 5.00 -30.48 54.04
N PRO A 458 4.62 -29.25 54.45
CA PRO A 458 3.30 -28.67 54.16
C PRO A 458 3.06 -28.61 52.65
N SER A 459 1.80 -28.77 52.20
CA SER A 459 1.45 -28.79 50.77
C SER A 459 2.02 -27.62 49.95
N PRO A 460 2.00 -26.35 50.43
CA PRO A 460 2.63 -25.24 49.71
C PRO A 460 4.14 -25.40 49.55
N ALA A 461 4.82 -25.97 50.56
CA ALA A 461 6.26 -26.22 50.54
C ALA A 461 6.64 -27.43 49.67
N LYS A 462 5.75 -28.42 49.50
CA LYS A 462 5.91 -29.52 48.55
C LYS A 462 5.84 -29.04 47.10
N ALA A 463 4.84 -28.21 46.79
CA ALA A 463 4.71 -27.51 45.50
C ALA A 463 5.97 -26.69 45.18
N PHE A 464 6.43 -25.90 46.15
CA PHE A 464 7.62 -25.06 46.00
C PHE A 464 8.90 -25.88 45.84
N GLY A 465 9.11 -26.91 46.68
CA GLY A 465 10.26 -27.81 46.60
C GLY A 465 10.32 -28.63 45.31
N PHE A 466 9.15 -28.97 44.72
CA PHE A 466 9.05 -29.70 43.47
C PHE A 466 9.58 -28.89 42.27
N VAL A 467 9.14 -27.63 42.17
CA VAL A 467 9.60 -26.68 41.15
C VAL A 467 11.08 -26.33 41.35
N MET A 468 11.54 -26.24 42.61
CA MET A 468 12.92 -25.90 42.97
C MET A 468 13.94 -27.03 42.84
N LEU A 469 13.54 -28.30 42.75
CA LEU A 469 14.49 -29.42 42.60
C LEU A 469 14.75 -29.78 41.12
N ILE A 470 13.70 -29.75 40.28
CA ILE A 470 13.82 -30.18 38.87
C ILE A 470 14.46 -29.10 38.01
N VAL A 471 14.16 -27.83 38.27
CA VAL A 471 14.63 -26.71 37.45
C VAL A 471 16.16 -26.49 37.58
N PRO A 472 16.77 -26.46 38.78
CA PRO A 472 18.23 -26.26 38.93
C PRO A 472 19.08 -27.44 38.48
N CYS A 473 18.59 -28.68 38.61
CA CYS A 473 19.32 -29.86 38.13
C CYS A 473 19.50 -29.88 36.60
N MET A 474 18.65 -29.18 35.85
CA MET A 474 18.81 -28.97 34.41
C MET A 474 19.62 -27.69 34.06
N THR A 475 19.78 -26.74 35.00
CA THR A 475 20.52 -25.48 34.76
C THR A 475 22.01 -25.58 35.12
N ILE A 476 22.39 -26.41 36.09
CA ILE A 476 23.81 -26.61 36.49
C ILE A 476 24.66 -27.22 35.36
N THR A 477 24.05 -27.86 34.36
CA THR A 477 24.74 -28.35 33.16
C THR A 477 24.95 -27.28 32.08
N ALA A 478 24.14 -26.20 32.09
CA ALA A 478 24.19 -25.12 31.10
C ALA A 478 25.03 -23.91 31.56
N GLU A 479 25.14 -23.70 32.87
CA GLU A 479 25.90 -22.59 33.47
C GLU A 479 27.41 -22.71 33.20
N LYS A 480 27.96 -23.93 33.11
CA LYS A 480 29.38 -24.17 32.75
C LYS A 480 29.76 -23.78 31.31
N SER A 481 28.78 -23.52 30.44
CA SER A 481 29.01 -23.12 29.05
C SER A 481 28.80 -21.62 28.77
N GLY A 482 28.28 -20.84 29.74
CA GLY A 482 27.90 -19.44 29.54
C GLY A 482 28.85 -18.38 30.11
N GLU A 483 29.77 -18.74 31.01
CA GLU A 483 30.62 -17.76 31.72
C GLU A 483 31.77 -17.16 30.89
N ALA A 484 31.93 -17.53 29.62
CA ALA A 484 33.04 -17.04 28.79
C ALA A 484 32.78 -15.72 28.04
N PHE A 485 31.55 -15.19 28.01
CA PHE A 485 31.19 -14.16 27.01
C PHE A 485 30.95 -12.73 27.53
N THR A 486 30.98 -12.45 28.84
CA THR A 486 30.54 -11.13 29.37
C THR A 486 31.54 -10.41 30.27
N ARG A 487 32.85 -10.67 30.11
CA ARG A 487 33.89 -9.95 30.86
C ARG A 487 34.65 -8.84 30.11
N SER A 488 34.30 -8.53 28.85
CA SER A 488 35.06 -7.58 28.04
C SER A 488 34.42 -6.21 27.80
N GLN A 489 33.29 -5.84 28.41
CA GLN A 489 32.55 -4.63 28.00
C GLN A 489 32.10 -3.63 29.09
N TYR A 490 32.82 -3.49 30.20
CA TYR A 490 32.46 -2.42 31.16
C TYR A 490 33.68 -1.70 31.76
N GLU A 491 34.05 -0.55 31.16
CA GLU A 491 34.91 0.45 31.79
C GLU A 491 34.34 1.88 31.64
N GLY A 492 34.52 2.69 32.69
CA GLY A 492 34.12 4.10 32.72
C GLY A 492 33.61 4.58 34.09
N VAL A 493 33.20 5.85 34.16
CA VAL A 493 32.74 6.58 35.37
C VAL A 493 31.63 5.84 36.13
N ALA A 494 30.81 5.05 35.45
CA ALA A 494 29.81 4.17 36.07
C ALA A 494 30.40 3.13 37.04
N LYS A 495 31.62 2.63 36.79
CA LYS A 495 32.28 1.64 37.66
C LYS A 495 32.67 2.24 39.02
N ARG A 496 33.10 3.50 39.07
CA ARG A 496 33.52 4.16 40.32
C ARG A 496 32.34 4.48 41.25
N GLU A 497 31.19 4.83 40.69
CA GLU A 497 29.97 5.06 41.46
C GLU A 497 29.33 3.74 41.92
N LEU A 498 29.37 2.71 41.08
CA LEU A 498 28.95 1.34 41.44
C LEU A 498 29.86 0.70 42.50
N ASP A 499 31.18 0.91 42.43
CA ASP A 499 32.12 0.40 43.44
C ASP A 499 31.88 1.10 44.80
N LYS A 500 31.53 2.40 44.80
CA LYS A 500 31.12 3.14 46.01
C LYS A 500 29.81 2.63 46.61
N GLU A 501 28.79 2.40 45.79
CA GLU A 501 27.50 1.86 46.23
C GLU A 501 27.63 0.41 46.72
N ALA A 502 28.43 -0.42 46.04
CA ALA A 502 28.70 -1.79 46.42
C ALA A 502 29.42 -1.89 47.78
N GLN A 503 30.29 -0.94 48.12
CA GLN A 503 31.01 -0.90 49.38
C GLN A 503 30.09 -0.51 50.55
N ILE A 504 29.19 0.46 50.35
CA ILE A 504 28.14 0.85 51.29
C ILE A 504 27.16 -0.31 51.53
N GLU A 505 26.81 -1.04 50.47
CA GLU A 505 25.91 -2.18 50.56
C GLU A 505 26.57 -3.42 51.20
N HIS A 506 27.87 -3.60 51.03
CA HIS A 506 28.65 -4.64 51.70
C HIS A 506 28.71 -4.44 53.21
N GLU A 507 28.94 -3.21 53.68
CA GLU A 507 28.94 -2.86 55.11
C GLU A 507 27.54 -3.02 55.74
N ARG A 508 26.49 -2.60 55.01
CA ARG A 508 25.10 -2.88 55.39
C ARG A 508 24.82 -4.39 55.46
N TRP A 509 25.30 -5.19 54.50
CA TRP A 509 25.08 -6.64 54.48
C TRP A 509 25.75 -7.33 55.67
N GLN A 510 26.97 -6.93 56.05
CA GLN A 510 27.69 -7.53 57.17
C GLN A 510 27.00 -7.27 58.53
N SER A 511 26.32 -6.13 58.69
CA SER A 511 25.61 -5.75 59.92
C SER A 511 24.26 -6.46 60.15
N LEU A 512 23.76 -7.25 59.20
CA LEU A 512 22.49 -7.98 59.32
C LEU A 512 22.66 -9.36 60.00
N SER A 513 21.67 -9.76 60.81
CA SER A 513 21.57 -11.13 61.34
C SER A 513 21.21 -12.16 60.27
N SER A 514 21.48 -13.45 60.49
CA SER A 514 21.25 -14.52 59.50
C SER A 514 19.79 -14.63 59.03
N VAL A 515 18.82 -14.36 59.91
CA VAL A 515 17.39 -14.37 59.58
C VAL A 515 16.99 -13.15 58.75
N GLN A 516 17.58 -11.99 59.03
CA GLN A 516 17.35 -10.75 58.25
C GLN A 516 18.02 -10.81 56.87
N LYS A 517 19.21 -11.41 56.76
CA LYS A 517 19.88 -11.70 55.48
C LYS A 517 19.03 -12.59 54.59
N LEU A 518 18.41 -13.63 55.16
CA LEU A 518 17.52 -14.54 54.43
C LEU A 518 16.24 -13.83 53.95
N GLY A 519 15.65 -12.97 54.79
CA GLY A 519 14.47 -12.16 54.44
C GLY A 519 14.73 -11.07 53.40
N ASP A 520 15.92 -10.46 53.39
CA ASP A 520 16.31 -9.47 52.36
C ASP A 520 16.70 -10.14 51.04
N TRP A 521 17.37 -11.30 51.10
CA TRP A 521 17.68 -12.11 49.93
C TRP A 521 16.39 -12.59 49.23
N ALA A 522 15.42 -13.10 49.98
CA ALA A 522 14.13 -13.56 49.45
C ALA A 522 13.27 -12.41 48.87
N ARG A 523 13.33 -11.20 49.44
CA ARG A 523 12.63 -10.02 48.90
C ARG A 523 13.26 -9.48 47.61
N ARG A 524 14.59 -9.48 47.51
CA ARG A 524 15.31 -8.99 46.31
C ARG A 524 15.25 -9.96 45.13
N HIS A 525 15.17 -11.28 45.38
CA HIS A 525 15.19 -12.30 44.33
C HIS A 525 13.82 -12.91 43.99
N LYS A 526 12.73 -12.26 44.40
CA LYS A 526 11.34 -12.69 44.12
C LYS A 526 11.07 -12.86 42.61
N TYR A 527 11.73 -12.08 41.77
CA TYR A 527 11.71 -12.19 40.31
C TYR A 527 12.90 -12.99 39.73
N GLY A 528 13.98 -13.17 40.50
CA GLY A 528 15.16 -13.95 40.07
C GLY A 528 14.86 -15.45 39.96
N LEU A 529 13.96 -15.98 40.81
CA LEU A 529 13.55 -17.38 40.80
C LEU A 529 12.56 -17.73 39.68
N VAL A 530 11.63 -16.82 39.39
CA VAL A 530 10.74 -16.91 38.21
C VAL A 530 11.57 -16.71 36.94
N GLY A 531 12.52 -15.78 36.96
CA GLY A 531 13.50 -15.55 35.90
C GLY A 531 14.34 -16.78 35.60
N ALA A 532 14.90 -17.44 36.62
CA ALA A 532 15.70 -18.67 36.46
C ALA A 532 14.87 -19.83 35.89
N SER A 533 13.63 -20.01 36.36
CA SER A 533 12.72 -21.04 35.84
C SER A 533 12.31 -20.79 34.39
N TRP A 534 12.09 -19.52 34.04
CA TRP A 534 11.79 -19.11 32.68
C TRP A 534 13.00 -19.29 31.76
N VAL A 535 14.21 -18.94 32.20
CA VAL A 535 15.46 -19.12 31.46
C VAL A 535 15.78 -20.60 31.25
N GLY A 536 15.59 -21.47 32.25
CA GLY A 536 15.75 -22.92 32.10
C GLY A 536 14.75 -23.52 31.10
N SER A 537 13.48 -23.13 31.18
CA SER A 537 12.44 -23.56 30.24
C SER A 537 12.72 -23.08 28.82
N LEU A 538 13.29 -21.87 28.68
CA LEU A 538 13.71 -21.29 27.40
C LEU A 538 14.91 -22.03 26.80
N GLY A 539 15.88 -22.45 27.62
CA GLY A 539 17.04 -23.23 27.17
C GLY A 539 16.65 -24.60 26.61
N VAL A 540 15.75 -25.32 27.29
CA VAL A 540 15.23 -26.61 26.83
C VAL A 540 14.41 -26.46 25.54
N ALA A 541 13.53 -25.46 25.50
CA ALA A 541 12.74 -25.17 24.30
C ALA A 541 13.63 -24.78 23.12
N TRP A 542 14.67 -23.98 23.35
CA TRP A 542 15.65 -23.58 22.32
C TRP A 542 16.44 -24.78 21.79
N ALA A 543 16.91 -25.69 22.65
CA ALA A 543 17.65 -26.88 22.23
C ALA A 543 16.83 -27.80 21.32
N LEU A 544 15.52 -27.86 21.53
CA LEU A 544 14.59 -28.63 20.69
C LEU A 544 14.28 -27.93 19.37
N VAL A 545 13.98 -26.62 19.42
CA VAL A 545 13.64 -25.81 18.23
C VAL A 545 14.83 -25.62 17.30
N ASN A 546 16.05 -25.50 17.85
CA ASN A 546 17.25 -25.26 17.05
C ASN A 546 17.60 -26.44 16.12
N ARG A 547 17.05 -27.64 16.37
CA ARG A 547 17.21 -28.81 15.48
C ARG A 547 16.44 -28.69 14.16
N ASN A 548 15.46 -27.79 14.06
CA ASN A 548 14.71 -27.59 12.83
C ASN A 548 15.50 -26.71 11.84
N LYS A 549 15.89 -27.26 10.69
CA LYS A 549 16.68 -26.55 9.66
C LYS A 549 15.83 -25.62 8.78
N HIS A 550 14.50 -25.74 8.83
CA HIS A 550 13.59 -25.03 7.92
C HIS A 550 13.03 -23.72 8.50
N GLN A 551 13.52 -23.28 9.67
CA GLN A 551 13.09 -22.04 10.32
C GLN A 551 14.24 -21.03 10.43
N THR A 552 13.91 -19.74 10.23
CA THR A 552 14.84 -18.64 10.48
C THR A 552 15.12 -18.48 11.97
N THR A 553 16.27 -17.87 12.32
CA THR A 553 16.66 -17.65 13.72
C THR A 553 15.60 -16.89 14.52
N SER A 554 14.98 -15.87 13.92
CA SER A 554 13.91 -15.08 14.56
C SER A 554 12.67 -15.92 14.87
N GLN A 555 12.26 -16.80 13.94
CA GLN A 555 11.13 -17.72 14.14
C GLN A 555 11.42 -18.73 15.26
N LYS A 556 12.67 -19.25 15.33
CA LYS A 556 13.11 -20.15 16.39
C LYS A 556 13.04 -19.50 17.77
N VAL A 557 13.40 -18.22 17.88
CA VAL A 557 13.39 -17.48 19.17
C VAL A 557 11.96 -17.31 19.67
N VAL A 558 11.03 -16.94 18.78
CA VAL A 558 9.62 -16.77 19.13
C VAL A 558 9.01 -18.11 19.57
N GLN A 559 9.28 -19.19 18.84
CA GLN A 559 8.79 -20.52 19.18
C GLN A 559 9.33 -21.00 20.54
N ALA A 560 10.63 -20.87 20.79
CA ALA A 560 11.24 -21.27 22.06
C ALA A 560 10.64 -20.51 23.25
N ARG A 561 10.36 -19.21 23.09
CA ARG A 561 9.71 -18.39 24.12
C ARG A 561 8.29 -18.87 24.45
N MET A 562 7.48 -19.20 23.45
CA MET A 562 6.10 -19.65 23.67
C MET A 562 6.05 -21.05 24.29
N TRP A 563 6.96 -21.95 23.92
CA TRP A 563 7.08 -23.27 24.54
C TRP A 563 7.50 -23.18 26.00
N ALA A 564 8.46 -22.31 26.32
CA ALA A 564 8.90 -22.07 27.68
C ALA A 564 7.78 -21.52 28.58
N GLN A 565 6.96 -20.60 28.03
CA GLN A 565 5.78 -20.08 28.72
C GLN A 565 4.74 -21.19 28.98
N GLY A 566 4.40 -22.01 27.99
CA GLY A 566 3.47 -23.13 28.15
C GLY A 566 3.95 -24.16 29.18
N LEU A 567 5.25 -24.50 29.15
CA LEU A 567 5.87 -25.41 30.11
C LEU A 567 5.82 -24.87 31.54
N THR A 568 6.14 -23.58 31.72
CA THR A 568 6.11 -22.91 33.03
C THR A 568 4.69 -22.89 33.61
N VAL A 569 3.69 -22.53 32.79
CA VAL A 569 2.28 -22.53 33.21
C VAL A 569 1.80 -23.95 33.56
N GLY A 570 2.22 -24.97 32.81
CA GLY A 570 1.86 -26.37 33.11
C GLY A 570 2.44 -26.90 34.41
N LEU A 571 3.69 -26.56 34.70
CA LEU A 571 4.32 -26.90 35.98
C LEU A 571 3.61 -26.21 37.15
N LEU A 572 3.20 -24.95 36.98
CA LEU A 572 2.45 -24.21 38.00
C LEU A 572 1.03 -24.80 38.22
N MET A 573 0.32 -25.16 37.15
CA MET A 573 -1.01 -25.77 37.25
C MET A 573 -0.96 -27.18 37.84
N ALA A 574 0.00 -28.02 37.44
CA ALA A 574 0.20 -29.34 38.03
C ALA A 574 0.51 -29.24 39.53
N SER A 575 1.34 -28.26 39.90
CA SER A 575 1.66 -27.97 41.30
C SER A 575 0.42 -27.55 42.11
N ALA A 576 -0.45 -26.70 41.55
CA ALA A 576 -1.72 -26.30 42.18
C ALA A 576 -2.71 -27.47 42.33
N LEU A 577 -2.85 -28.32 41.31
CA LEU A 577 -3.72 -29.50 41.32
C LEU A 577 -3.26 -30.57 42.31
N LEU A 578 -1.95 -30.86 42.35
CA LEU A 578 -1.37 -31.87 43.24
C LEU A 578 -1.42 -31.49 44.72
N THR A 579 -1.48 -30.20 45.03
CA THR A 579 -1.43 -29.70 46.40
C THR A 579 -2.80 -29.37 46.99
N GLY A 580 -3.87 -29.55 46.21
CA GLY A 580 -5.24 -29.28 46.65
C GLY A 580 -5.45 -27.84 47.07
N PHE A 581 -4.86 -26.89 46.33
CA PHE A 581 -4.93 -25.47 46.65
C PHE A 581 -6.38 -24.96 46.54
N ASP A 582 -7.09 -24.94 47.66
CA ASP A 582 -8.39 -24.30 47.79
C ASP A 582 -8.18 -22.79 47.91
N SER A 583 -8.53 -22.06 46.85
CA SER A 583 -8.42 -20.59 46.80
C SER A 583 -9.33 -19.88 47.79
N SER A 584 -10.18 -20.59 48.55
CA SER A 584 -11.17 -19.98 49.45
C SER A 584 -10.65 -19.63 50.84
N LYS A 585 -9.39 -19.92 51.19
CA LYS A 585 -8.88 -19.71 52.56
C LYS A 585 -7.53 -19.00 52.64
N THR A 586 -7.47 -17.74 52.22
CA THR A 586 -6.48 -16.78 52.74
C THR A 586 -7.00 -15.35 52.72
N GLU A 587 -7.13 -14.79 53.93
CA GLU A 587 -7.22 -13.36 54.31
C GLU A 587 -8.56 -12.60 54.12
N ASP A 588 -8.90 -11.85 55.18
CA ASP A 588 -9.99 -10.89 55.40
C ASP A 588 -10.43 -10.12 54.14
N PRO A 589 -11.72 -9.76 53.98
CA PRO A 589 -12.19 -9.07 52.78
C PRO A 589 -11.55 -7.68 52.76
N ARG A 590 -10.49 -7.53 51.97
CA ARG A 590 -10.08 -6.22 51.49
C ARG A 590 -11.33 -5.62 50.85
N THR A 591 -11.74 -4.44 51.31
CA THR A 591 -12.72 -3.61 50.62
C THR A 591 -12.45 -3.73 49.13
N PRO A 592 -13.47 -4.05 48.30
CA PRO A 592 -13.25 -4.39 46.90
C PRO A 592 -12.52 -3.23 46.24
N HIS A 593 -11.22 -3.38 46.05
CA HIS A 593 -10.49 -2.58 45.11
C HIS A 593 -11.08 -2.94 43.76
N GLU A 594 -11.65 -1.93 43.11
CA GLU A 594 -12.31 -2.01 41.81
C GLU A 594 -11.66 -3.06 40.92
N ASP A 595 -12.37 -4.19 40.74
CA ASP A 595 -11.97 -5.20 39.77
C ASP A 595 -11.91 -4.52 38.41
N HIS A 596 -10.70 -4.34 37.84
CA HIS A 596 -10.49 -3.91 36.46
C HIS A 596 -10.89 -5.00 35.46
N THR A 597 -12.08 -5.57 35.62
CA THR A 597 -12.73 -6.34 34.58
C THR A 597 -13.41 -5.36 33.63
N TRP A 598 -13.42 -5.67 32.33
CA TRP A 598 -14.23 -4.94 31.33
C TRP A 598 -15.69 -4.76 31.76
N ARG A 599 -16.16 -5.64 32.65
CA ARG A 599 -17.48 -5.61 33.29
C ARG A 599 -17.67 -4.39 34.20
N ALA A 600 -16.71 -4.08 35.08
CA ALA A 600 -16.78 -2.93 35.96
C ALA A 600 -16.69 -1.61 35.18
N ILE A 601 -15.83 -1.57 34.14
CA ILE A 601 -15.61 -0.38 33.30
C ILE A 601 -16.87 0.00 32.50
N LEU A 602 -17.61 -0.98 31.97
CA LEU A 602 -18.86 -0.71 31.24
C LEU A 602 -20.04 -0.41 32.16
N GLU A 603 -20.06 -0.99 33.37
CA GLU A 603 -21.11 -0.73 34.35
C GLU A 603 -20.88 0.62 35.09
N SER A 604 -19.65 1.14 35.12
CA SER A 604 -19.31 2.43 35.76
C SER A 604 -19.22 3.62 34.81
N ASP A 605 -19.35 3.44 33.48
CA ASP A 605 -19.22 4.53 32.50
C ASP A 605 -20.41 5.53 32.59
N PRO A 606 -20.18 6.77 33.04
CA PRO A 606 -21.23 7.77 33.20
C PRO A 606 -21.81 8.27 31.85
N HIS A 607 -21.20 7.90 30.71
CA HIS A 607 -21.63 8.31 29.39
C HIS A 607 -22.63 7.35 28.71
N LEU A 608 -22.90 6.18 29.30
CA LEU A 608 -23.86 5.21 28.77
C LEU A 608 -25.25 5.38 29.41
N ASN A 609 -26.27 5.58 28.58
CA ASN A 609 -27.66 5.66 29.06
C ASN A 609 -28.25 4.26 29.37
N GLU A 610 -29.40 4.23 30.04
CA GLU A 610 -30.01 3.00 30.56
C GLU A 610 -30.42 2.01 29.46
N GLU A 611 -30.78 2.52 28.27
CA GLU A 611 -31.17 1.72 27.11
C GLU A 611 -29.95 1.08 26.41
N GLU A 612 -28.84 1.80 26.34
CA GLU A 612 -27.55 1.29 25.83
C GLU A 612 -26.98 0.20 26.73
N ARG A 613 -27.09 0.37 28.06
CA ARG A 613 -26.70 -0.65 29.05
C ARG A 613 -27.52 -1.93 28.88
N LYS A 614 -28.83 -1.80 28.65
CA LYS A 614 -29.72 -2.95 28.42
C LYS A 614 -29.34 -3.71 27.14
N ARG A 615 -29.07 -3.00 26.04
CA ARG A 615 -28.59 -3.60 24.77
C ARG A 615 -27.27 -4.35 24.94
N LEU A 616 -26.31 -3.80 25.69
CA LEU A 616 -25.03 -4.47 25.95
C LEU A 616 -25.22 -5.79 26.74
N HIS A 617 -26.17 -5.82 27.68
CA HIS A 617 -26.53 -7.06 28.38
C HIS A 617 -27.22 -8.08 27.49
N GLU A 618 -28.07 -7.67 26.55
CA GLU A 618 -28.71 -8.56 25.57
C GLU A 618 -27.69 -9.16 24.59
N ILE A 619 -26.78 -8.34 24.06
CA ILE A 619 -25.69 -8.79 23.18
C ILE A 619 -24.79 -9.79 23.91
N LYS A 620 -24.46 -9.54 25.17
CA LYS A 620 -23.67 -10.45 25.99
C LYS A 620 -24.36 -11.80 26.15
N ARG A 621 -25.67 -11.80 26.42
CA ARG A 621 -26.46 -13.04 26.56
C ARG A 621 -26.43 -13.83 25.25
N ALA A 622 -26.66 -13.16 24.11
CA ALA A 622 -26.59 -13.78 22.80
C ALA A 622 -25.21 -14.39 22.46
N VAL A 623 -24.11 -13.74 22.89
CA VAL A 623 -22.75 -14.27 22.69
C VAL A 623 -22.49 -15.52 23.54
N VAL A 624 -22.96 -15.54 24.79
CA VAL A 624 -22.84 -16.71 25.67
C VAL A 624 -23.67 -17.86 25.11
N ASP A 625 -24.92 -17.59 24.75
CA ASP A 625 -25.84 -18.58 24.17
C ASP A 625 -25.26 -19.17 22.87
N ARG A 626 -24.67 -18.33 22.01
CA ARG A 626 -24.00 -18.78 20.78
C ARG A 626 -22.77 -19.63 21.07
N LYS A 627 -21.97 -19.28 22.07
CA LYS A 627 -20.79 -20.06 22.47
C LYS A 627 -21.19 -21.43 22.99
N GLU A 628 -22.25 -21.53 23.79
CA GLU A 628 -22.80 -22.81 24.26
C GLU A 628 -23.38 -23.65 23.11
N GLN A 629 -24.03 -23.00 22.14
CA GLN A 629 -24.52 -23.65 20.92
C GLN A 629 -23.37 -24.27 20.11
N LEU A 630 -22.29 -23.51 19.89
CA LEU A 630 -21.11 -23.97 19.16
C LEU A 630 -20.40 -25.13 19.88
N VAL A 631 -20.36 -25.12 21.22
CA VAL A 631 -19.82 -26.23 22.02
C VAL A 631 -20.68 -27.49 21.88
N LYS A 632 -22.01 -27.36 21.86
CA LYS A 632 -22.92 -28.48 21.57
C LYS A 632 -22.78 -29.01 20.14
N GLU A 633 -22.68 -28.13 19.15
CA GLU A 633 -22.46 -28.51 17.74
C GLU A 633 -21.14 -29.28 17.57
N ALA A 634 -20.06 -28.80 18.20
CA ALA A 634 -18.75 -29.45 18.18
C ALA A 634 -18.74 -30.81 18.93
N SER A 635 -19.51 -30.94 20.00
CA SER A 635 -19.64 -32.21 20.74
C SER A 635 -20.40 -33.26 19.91
N ASN A 636 -21.42 -32.86 19.16
CA ASN A 636 -22.19 -33.74 18.27
C ASN A 636 -21.42 -34.16 17.00
N SER A 637 -20.46 -33.35 16.53
CA SER A 637 -19.58 -33.73 15.41
C SER A 637 -18.47 -34.71 15.79
N VAL A 638 -18.21 -34.91 17.10
CA VAL A 638 -17.20 -35.85 17.61
C VAL A 638 -17.83 -37.22 17.94
N SER A 639 -19.18 -37.32 18.00
CA SER A 639 -19.90 -38.59 18.24
C SER A 639 -20.48 -39.26 16.98
N LYS A 640 -20.23 -38.69 15.80
CA LYS A 640 -20.45 -39.31 14.47
C LYS A 640 -19.09 -39.59 13.86
#